data_AF-A0A498JWD8-F1
#
_entry.id   AF-A0A498JWD8-F1
#
_cell.length_a   1.000
_cell.length_b   1.000
_cell.length_c   1.000
_cell.angle_alpha   90.00
_cell.angle_beta   90.00
_cell.angle_gamma   90.00
#
_symmetry.space_group_name_H-M   'P 1'
#
loop_
_entity.id
_entity.type
_entity.pdbx_description
1 polymer ?
#
loop_
_entity_poly.entity_id
_entity_poly.type
_entity_poly.pdbx_seq_one_letter_code
_entity_poly.pdbx_strand_id
1 'polypeptide(L)'
;MRKQESSSSSPMAVTKFLSLSTLLVFFVFASKAASSPPTFKTTKLQNQDQENEPFVGVNIGTDVSNLLSPSDLVSFLQLQQINHVRLYDADPDILKALSKTKIRVVISVPNNQLLAIGSSNTTAASWVGRNVVAYYPQTLITGIAVGDEVLTTVPSSAPLLLPAIQSLYSALVAANLHTHVKISTPHAASIILDPFPPSQAFFNQSLTPIVLPLLQFLSKTGSPLMMNLYPYYVFMQNKGVVPLDNALFKPLTPSKEMVDPNTLLHYTNVLDAMIDAAYFSMKNLNITDVTVLVSESGWPSKGDSKEPYATIDNADTYNSNLIKHVLDRSGTPLHPEITSDVYIYELFNEDLRSPPVSEANWGLFYGNSSAVYLLHVSGSGSFLANDTTNQTYCIAMDEMDGKSLQAALDWACGPGRANCSEIQPGEDCYSPNNVKSHASYAFDSYYQKQGRAAGSCDFNGVATITTTDPSHGSCIFPGSKKVSNKTRQTVNSTHSSSGVDRLRFVAFGSSRISAISGIKMRDCKLLSFAIFGVLFLVNGVIGEDPYRFFTWKVTYGDIYPLGVKQRGILINGQFPGPQIDAVTNDNLVISVFNYLREPFLISWDGIQQRRNSWQDGNFGTNCPIPPGRNFTYNIQVKDQIGSFFYFPSLKFHKAAGGFGGIRIWSRPKIPVPFPNPAGDFTVLAGDWFKTNHYILRRGYLDRGRALPNPDGILINGRGWNGYTFTVDQGKTYRFRISNVGLTASINFRIQGHKMKLVEVEGSHTLQNMYDSLDIHLGQSLSVLVTANQPVQDYYVVVSSRFTRRVLTTTAVLHYSNSRKGVSGPIPWGPTTQIAWSVSQARSIRWNLTASGPRPNPQGSYHYGLIKPARTIMLGNSAPWINGKQRYAVNSVSYVQPDTPLKLADHFNIQGVFSVGSIPTNPTGGSGYLQTSVMHANFREYVEIVFQNWEDTVQSWHIDGHSFFVMGMEGGQWTPASRARYNFRDTVARSTTQVYPRAWTAIYIALDNVGMWNVRSQNWERQYLGQQFYLRVYSPAHSWRDEYPIPRNALLCGRARGRHTRPL
;
A
#
# COMPACT_ATOMS: atom_id res chain seq x y z
N MET A 1 28.46 40.82 -62.44
CA MET A 1 28.32 39.71 -63.40
C MET A 1 26.88 39.17 -63.33
N ARG A 2 26.45 38.38 -64.33
CA ARG A 2 25.05 37.99 -64.68
C ARG A 2 24.30 37.23 -63.54
N LYS A 3 23.04 37.59 -63.19
CA LYS A 3 21.70 37.06 -63.65
C LYS A 3 21.37 35.64 -63.11
N GLN A 4 20.13 35.15 -62.80
CA GLN A 4 18.70 35.60 -62.85
C GLN A 4 17.81 34.49 -62.16
N GLU A 5 16.51 34.59 -61.79
CA GLU A 5 15.55 35.67 -61.42
C GLU A 5 14.20 35.09 -60.84
N SER A 6 13.64 35.68 -59.77
CA SER A 6 12.16 35.82 -59.52
C SER A 6 11.32 34.56 -59.12
N SER A 7 10.11 34.62 -58.52
CA SER A 7 9.20 35.72 -58.09
C SER A 7 8.13 35.28 -57.04
N SER A 8 7.61 36.25 -56.24
CA SER A 8 6.21 36.50 -55.73
C SER A 8 5.27 35.37 -55.20
N SER A 9 4.27 35.58 -54.32
CA SER A 9 3.91 36.62 -53.31
C SER A 9 2.58 36.25 -52.60
N SER A 10 2.37 36.61 -51.33
CA SER A 10 1.08 36.52 -50.58
C SER A 10 0.35 37.90 -50.55
N PRO A 11 -0.69 38.22 -49.73
CA PRO A 11 -1.75 37.46 -49.01
C PRO A 11 -3.19 38.12 -49.08
N MET A 12 -4.15 37.67 -48.23
CA MET A 12 -5.27 38.40 -47.55
C MET A 12 -6.77 38.04 -47.82
N ALA A 13 -7.37 37.35 -46.82
CA ALA A 13 -8.46 37.79 -45.91
C ALA A 13 -9.95 38.02 -46.33
N VAL A 14 -10.82 37.91 -45.29
CA VAL A 14 -12.26 38.29 -45.15
C VAL A 14 -13.28 37.42 -45.97
N THR A 15 -14.53 37.05 -45.57
CA THR A 15 -15.51 37.52 -44.56
C THR A 15 -16.58 36.44 -44.19
N LYS A 16 -17.18 36.54 -42.97
CA LYS A 16 -18.51 36.12 -42.39
C LYS A 16 -19.53 35.25 -43.22
N PHE A 17 -20.56 34.55 -42.69
CA PHE A 17 -21.57 34.92 -41.66
C PHE A 17 -22.61 33.77 -41.35
N LEU A 18 -23.27 33.80 -40.16
CA LEU A 18 -24.63 33.26 -39.81
C LEU A 18 -24.93 31.71 -39.97
N SER A 19 -25.90 31.05 -39.30
CA SER A 19 -26.62 31.26 -38.01
C SER A 19 -27.66 30.16 -37.71
N LEU A 20 -28.02 29.94 -36.42
CA LEU A 20 -29.34 29.46 -35.89
C LEU A 20 -29.87 28.06 -36.34
N SER A 21 -30.79 27.34 -35.67
CA SER A 21 -31.16 27.19 -34.23
C SER A 21 -32.27 26.13 -34.02
N THR A 22 -32.33 25.53 -32.81
CA THR A 22 -33.54 25.10 -32.03
C THR A 22 -34.52 23.98 -32.47
N LEU A 23 -34.84 23.11 -31.49
CA LEU A 23 -36.11 22.37 -31.23
C LEU A 23 -36.52 21.28 -32.27
N LEU A 24 -37.38 20.28 -31.97
CA LEU A 24 -38.33 20.03 -30.86
C LEU A 24 -38.39 18.52 -30.52
N VAL A 25 -39.07 18.14 -29.43
CA VAL A 25 -39.29 16.74 -29.00
C VAL A 25 -40.80 16.37 -29.01
N PHE A 26 -41.08 15.06 -29.18
CA PHE A 26 -42.22 14.27 -28.63
C PHE A 26 -43.54 14.04 -29.41
N PHE A 27 -44.12 12.87 -29.06
CA PHE A 27 -45.48 12.29 -29.23
C PHE A 27 -45.86 11.63 -30.59
N VAL A 28 -46.57 10.48 -30.69
CA VAL A 28 -46.77 9.26 -29.82
C VAL A 28 -47.79 8.27 -30.46
N PHE A 29 -47.92 7.04 -29.90
CA PHE A 29 -49.01 6.03 -30.10
C PHE A 29 -49.07 5.30 -31.48
N ALA A 30 -49.54 4.04 -31.61
CA ALA A 30 -49.89 2.99 -30.63
C ALA A 30 -49.86 1.58 -31.28
N SER A 31 -50.03 0.55 -30.44
CA SER A 31 -49.91 -0.89 -30.69
C SER A 31 -51.02 -1.57 -31.52
N LYS A 32 -50.66 -2.70 -32.17
CA LYS A 32 -51.37 -4.00 -32.09
C LYS A 32 -50.56 -5.16 -32.71
N ALA A 33 -50.93 -6.41 -32.40
CA ALA A 33 -50.21 -7.64 -32.77
C ALA A 33 -51.17 -8.76 -33.25
N ALA A 34 -50.68 -9.69 -34.10
CA ALA A 34 -50.92 -11.16 -34.02
C ALA A 34 -50.39 -11.99 -35.24
N SER A 35 -49.75 -13.14 -34.94
CA SER A 35 -49.68 -14.46 -35.65
C SER A 35 -49.16 -14.66 -37.11
N SER A 36 -47.92 -15.18 -37.20
CA SER A 36 -47.40 -16.41 -37.91
C SER A 36 -47.75 -16.81 -39.37
N PRO A 37 -46.73 -17.22 -40.15
CA PRO A 37 -46.67 -18.55 -40.80
C PRO A 37 -45.29 -19.29 -40.65
N PRO A 38 -45.08 -20.55 -41.16
CA PRO A 38 -44.08 -21.49 -40.59
C PRO A 38 -42.86 -21.95 -41.45
N THR A 39 -41.83 -22.47 -40.74
CA THR A 39 -40.75 -23.46 -41.07
C THR A 39 -40.23 -23.73 -42.50
N PHE A 40 -38.89 -23.72 -42.69
CA PHE A 40 -38.12 -24.91 -43.15
C PHE A 40 -36.58 -24.90 -42.87
N LYS A 41 -36.11 -25.98 -42.23
CA LYS A 41 -34.77 -26.64 -42.22
C LYS A 41 -33.43 -25.90 -42.01
N THR A 42 -32.92 -26.09 -40.79
CA THR A 42 -31.52 -26.06 -40.34
C THR A 42 -30.66 -27.18 -40.96
N THR A 43 -29.50 -26.89 -41.60
CA THR A 43 -28.42 -27.91 -41.82
C THR A 43 -27.00 -27.35 -42.14
N LYS A 44 -26.70 -26.07 -41.90
CA LYS A 44 -25.35 -25.49 -42.16
C LYS A 44 -24.77 -24.60 -41.06
N LEU A 45 -25.40 -24.57 -39.89
CA LEU A 45 -25.03 -23.72 -38.74
C LEU A 45 -24.77 -24.59 -37.49
N GLN A 46 -23.90 -25.60 -37.64
CA GLN A 46 -23.45 -26.48 -36.54
C GLN A 46 -21.96 -26.85 -36.60
N ASN A 47 -21.22 -26.46 -37.65
CA ASN A 47 -19.79 -26.77 -37.80
C ASN A 47 -18.85 -25.57 -37.56
N GLN A 48 -19.37 -24.36 -37.30
CA GLN A 48 -18.54 -23.20 -36.91
C GLN A 48 -18.58 -22.90 -35.40
N ASP A 49 -19.59 -23.38 -34.67
CA ASP A 49 -19.72 -23.12 -33.23
C ASP A 49 -18.78 -23.99 -32.36
N GLN A 50 -18.11 -24.99 -32.96
CA GLN A 50 -17.24 -25.94 -32.24
C GLN A 50 -15.73 -25.58 -32.28
N GLU A 51 -15.34 -24.49 -32.98
CA GLU A 51 -13.95 -24.01 -33.02
C GLU A 51 -13.67 -22.80 -32.08
N ASN A 52 -14.71 -22.19 -31.50
CA ASN A 52 -14.61 -21.02 -30.61
C ASN A 52 -15.00 -21.33 -29.15
N GLU A 53 -14.87 -22.60 -28.72
CA GLU A 53 -15.11 -22.95 -27.31
C GLU A 53 -13.85 -22.68 -26.47
N PRO A 54 -13.96 -22.05 -25.28
CA PRO A 54 -12.81 -21.72 -24.45
C PRO A 54 -12.12 -22.99 -23.95
N PHE A 55 -10.79 -22.97 -23.90
CA PHE A 55 -9.99 -24.14 -23.56
C PHE A 55 -9.02 -23.93 -22.40
N VAL A 56 -8.61 -25.06 -21.80
CA VAL A 56 -7.49 -25.13 -20.86
C VAL A 56 -6.35 -25.91 -21.51
N GLY A 57 -5.19 -25.26 -21.62
CA GLY A 57 -3.94 -25.85 -22.07
C GLY A 57 -2.90 -25.94 -20.95
N VAL A 58 -1.71 -26.43 -21.29
CA VAL A 58 -0.55 -26.47 -20.40
C VAL A 58 0.69 -25.96 -21.13
N ASN A 59 1.61 -25.29 -20.44
CA ASN A 59 2.95 -25.07 -21.00
C ASN A 59 3.86 -26.27 -20.68
N ILE A 60 4.81 -26.54 -21.57
CA ILE A 60 5.81 -27.61 -21.42
C ILE A 60 7.19 -26.96 -21.41
N GLY A 61 7.81 -26.94 -20.23
CA GLY A 61 9.20 -26.53 -20.03
C GLY A 61 10.19 -27.68 -20.21
N THR A 62 11.48 -27.36 -20.07
CA THR A 62 12.61 -28.23 -20.40
C THR A 62 13.60 -28.41 -19.26
N ASP A 63 13.50 -27.64 -18.17
CA ASP A 63 14.37 -27.71 -16.99
C ASP A 63 13.94 -28.87 -16.06
N VAL A 64 13.72 -30.06 -16.64
CA VAL A 64 13.20 -31.27 -15.99
C VAL A 64 14.21 -32.42 -16.10
N SER A 65 14.63 -33.01 -14.98
CA SER A 65 15.70 -34.02 -14.92
C SER A 65 15.36 -35.37 -15.57
N ASN A 66 14.07 -35.72 -15.63
CA ASN A 66 13.57 -37.00 -16.14
C ASN A 66 12.40 -36.80 -17.12
N LEU A 67 12.53 -35.87 -18.06
CA LEU A 67 11.48 -35.59 -19.04
C LEU A 67 11.18 -36.80 -19.93
N LEU A 68 9.90 -37.02 -20.23
CA LEU A 68 9.44 -38.06 -21.17
C LEU A 68 10.07 -37.89 -22.57
N SER A 69 10.22 -38.99 -23.30
CA SER A 69 10.54 -38.91 -24.74
C SER A 69 9.40 -38.20 -25.49
N PRO A 70 9.64 -37.51 -26.62
CA PRO A 70 8.59 -36.81 -27.36
C PRO A 70 7.38 -37.68 -27.73
N SER A 71 7.58 -38.97 -28.03
CA SER A 71 6.48 -39.92 -28.29
C SER A 71 5.70 -40.32 -27.04
N ASP A 72 6.38 -40.49 -25.90
CA ASP A 72 5.73 -40.83 -24.64
C ASP A 72 4.98 -39.63 -24.08
N LEU A 73 5.55 -38.42 -24.23
CA LEU A 73 4.92 -37.14 -23.90
C LEU A 73 3.61 -36.96 -24.67
N VAL A 74 3.62 -37.17 -25.98
CA VAL A 74 2.40 -37.09 -26.80
C VAL A 74 1.37 -38.14 -26.39
N SER A 75 1.81 -39.38 -26.12
CA SER A 75 0.94 -40.45 -25.63
C SER A 75 0.32 -40.09 -24.28
N PHE A 76 1.10 -39.49 -23.38
CA PHE A 76 0.66 -39.00 -22.08
C PHE A 76 -0.35 -37.85 -22.22
N LEU A 77 -0.10 -36.86 -23.07
CA LEU A 77 -1.05 -35.77 -23.36
C LEU A 77 -2.39 -36.32 -23.87
N GLN A 78 -2.36 -37.32 -24.76
CA GLN A 78 -3.57 -37.98 -25.26
C GLN A 78 -4.32 -38.77 -24.16
N LEU A 79 -3.60 -39.49 -23.29
CA LEU A 79 -4.18 -40.21 -22.15
C LEU A 79 -4.81 -39.26 -21.12
N GLN A 80 -4.17 -38.12 -20.86
CA GLN A 80 -4.66 -37.05 -20.00
C GLN A 80 -5.73 -36.16 -20.69
N GLN A 81 -5.97 -36.39 -21.99
CA GLN A 81 -6.90 -35.66 -22.85
C GLN A 81 -6.61 -34.16 -22.98
N ILE A 82 -5.34 -33.78 -22.79
CA ILE A 82 -4.83 -32.42 -23.01
C ILE A 82 -4.73 -32.18 -24.52
N ASN A 83 -5.52 -31.23 -25.02
CA ASN A 83 -5.67 -30.93 -26.45
C ASN A 83 -5.01 -29.60 -26.89
N HIS A 84 -4.51 -28.80 -25.95
CA HIS A 84 -3.78 -27.56 -26.22
C HIS A 84 -2.49 -27.51 -25.40
N VAL A 85 -1.36 -27.21 -26.04
CA VAL A 85 -0.04 -27.07 -25.39
C VAL A 85 0.70 -25.82 -25.87
N ARG A 86 1.53 -25.24 -25.01
CA ARG A 86 2.51 -24.21 -25.39
C ARG A 86 3.92 -24.71 -25.12
N LEU A 87 4.82 -24.50 -26.07
CA LEU A 87 6.25 -24.78 -25.94
C LEU A 87 7.01 -23.45 -25.80
N TYR A 88 8.02 -23.40 -24.92
CA TYR A 88 8.88 -22.21 -24.75
C TYR A 88 9.90 -22.02 -25.88
N ASP A 89 9.98 -22.96 -26.82
CA ASP A 89 10.70 -22.84 -28.08
C ASP A 89 9.92 -23.48 -29.25
N ALA A 90 10.64 -23.98 -30.26
CA ALA A 90 10.09 -24.72 -31.39
C ALA A 90 10.83 -26.05 -31.59
N ASP A 91 10.91 -26.87 -30.54
CA ASP A 91 11.56 -28.19 -30.58
C ASP A 91 11.06 -29.05 -31.75
N PRO A 92 11.97 -29.51 -32.64
CA PRO A 92 11.59 -30.22 -33.86
C PRO A 92 11.08 -31.64 -33.61
N ASP A 93 11.50 -32.30 -32.54
CA ASP A 93 11.15 -33.69 -32.24
C ASP A 93 9.78 -33.76 -31.54
N ILE A 94 9.46 -32.83 -30.64
CA ILE A 94 8.11 -32.64 -30.08
C ILE A 94 7.13 -32.23 -31.18
N LEU A 95 7.48 -31.26 -32.04
CA LEU A 95 6.62 -30.86 -33.17
C LEU A 95 6.36 -32.01 -34.15
N LYS A 96 7.34 -32.89 -34.36
CA LYS A 96 7.18 -34.10 -35.18
C LYS A 96 6.33 -35.17 -34.49
N ALA A 97 6.49 -35.37 -33.18
CA ALA A 97 5.68 -36.31 -32.40
C ALA A 97 4.20 -35.88 -32.33
N LEU A 98 3.92 -34.57 -32.29
CA LEU A 98 2.56 -34.01 -32.31
C LEU A 98 1.83 -34.20 -33.66
N SER A 99 2.51 -34.67 -34.71
CA SER A 99 1.94 -34.87 -36.04
C SER A 99 0.73 -35.81 -36.03
N LYS A 100 -0.38 -35.36 -36.61
CA LYS A 100 -1.68 -36.06 -36.76
C LYS A 100 -2.40 -36.41 -35.44
N THR A 101 -1.90 -35.92 -34.30
CA THR A 101 -2.51 -36.15 -32.97
C THR A 101 -3.79 -35.34 -32.72
N LYS A 102 -4.00 -34.27 -33.50
CA LYS A 102 -4.99 -33.19 -33.30
C LYS A 102 -4.77 -32.31 -32.08
N ILE A 103 -3.69 -32.49 -31.32
CA ILE A 103 -3.28 -31.55 -30.27
C ILE A 103 -2.84 -30.24 -30.95
N ARG A 104 -3.35 -29.11 -30.46
CA ARG A 104 -3.01 -27.77 -30.95
C ARG A 104 -1.82 -27.22 -30.16
N VAL A 105 -0.87 -26.59 -30.85
CA VAL A 105 0.37 -26.10 -30.24
C VAL A 105 0.61 -24.62 -30.52
N VAL A 106 0.97 -23.88 -29.47
CA VAL A 106 1.63 -22.57 -29.58
C VAL A 106 3.12 -22.80 -29.41
N ILE A 107 3.93 -22.36 -30.37
CA ILE A 107 5.40 -22.38 -30.27
C ILE A 107 5.92 -21.01 -29.88
N SER A 108 7.04 -20.93 -29.18
CA SER A 108 7.62 -19.65 -28.78
C SER A 108 8.91 -19.34 -29.54
N VAL A 109 9.20 -18.05 -29.70
CA VAL A 109 10.50 -17.54 -30.16
C VAL A 109 11.33 -17.21 -28.92
N PRO A 110 12.41 -17.94 -28.60
CA PRO A 110 13.20 -17.65 -27.41
C PRO A 110 13.80 -16.24 -27.42
N ASN A 111 13.93 -15.64 -26.22
CA ASN A 111 14.37 -14.25 -26.05
C ASN A 111 15.73 -13.92 -26.70
N ASN A 112 16.63 -14.90 -26.81
CA ASN A 112 17.92 -14.76 -27.46
C ASN A 112 17.85 -14.68 -29.02
N GLN A 113 16.75 -15.09 -29.65
CA GLN A 113 16.56 -15.04 -31.10
C GLN A 113 15.93 -13.72 -31.58
N LEU A 114 15.36 -12.92 -30.66
CA LEU A 114 14.63 -11.67 -30.98
C LEU A 114 15.46 -10.68 -31.80
N LEU A 115 16.76 -10.52 -31.49
CA LEU A 115 17.64 -9.61 -32.24
C LEU A 115 17.81 -10.03 -33.70
N ALA A 116 18.00 -11.32 -33.96
CA ALA A 116 18.24 -11.84 -35.32
C ALA A 116 16.97 -11.79 -36.18
N ILE A 117 15.80 -12.05 -35.59
CA ILE A 117 14.50 -12.04 -36.26
C ILE A 117 14.01 -10.59 -36.46
N GLY A 118 14.09 -9.74 -35.43
CA GLY A 118 13.64 -8.34 -35.49
C GLY A 118 14.49 -7.44 -36.38
N SER A 119 15.73 -7.85 -36.71
CA SER A 119 16.63 -7.09 -37.60
C SER A 119 16.60 -7.56 -39.06
N SER A 120 15.87 -8.64 -39.41
CA SER A 120 15.94 -9.24 -40.74
C SER A 120 14.70 -10.05 -41.11
N ASN A 121 13.92 -9.53 -42.06
CA ASN A 121 12.75 -10.21 -42.62
C ASN A 121 13.12 -11.58 -43.24
N THR A 122 14.31 -11.71 -43.83
CA THR A 122 14.82 -12.99 -44.38
C THR A 122 15.05 -14.01 -43.27
N THR A 123 15.55 -13.57 -42.11
CA THR A 123 15.73 -14.45 -40.94
C THR A 123 14.37 -14.87 -40.37
N ALA A 124 13.41 -13.95 -40.25
CA ALA A 124 12.04 -14.26 -39.82
C ALA A 124 11.33 -15.23 -40.80
N ALA A 125 11.49 -15.04 -42.11
CA ALA A 125 10.96 -15.95 -43.13
C ALA A 125 11.60 -17.35 -43.07
N SER A 126 12.92 -17.43 -42.84
CA SER A 126 13.61 -18.70 -42.64
C SER A 126 13.16 -19.41 -41.35
N TRP A 127 12.89 -18.65 -40.28
CA TRP A 127 12.36 -19.17 -39.02
C TRP A 127 10.95 -19.78 -39.21
N VAL A 128 10.02 -19.04 -39.82
CA VAL A 128 8.67 -19.53 -40.14
C VAL A 128 8.71 -20.73 -41.10
N GLY A 129 9.58 -20.69 -42.11
CA GLY A 129 9.79 -21.81 -43.03
C GLY A 129 10.25 -23.09 -42.33
N ARG A 130 11.20 -22.98 -41.39
CA ARG A 130 11.76 -24.12 -40.65
C ARG A 130 10.83 -24.65 -39.56
N ASN A 131 10.17 -23.76 -38.82
CA ASN A 131 9.52 -24.10 -37.54
C ASN A 131 7.99 -24.18 -37.66
N VAL A 132 7.39 -23.61 -38.70
CA VAL A 132 5.93 -23.61 -38.92
C VAL A 132 5.57 -24.37 -40.19
N VAL A 133 6.07 -23.91 -41.34
CA VAL A 133 5.70 -24.46 -42.67
C VAL A 133 6.15 -25.90 -42.84
N ALA A 134 7.26 -26.31 -42.21
CA ALA A 134 7.75 -27.69 -42.25
C ALA A 134 6.83 -28.71 -41.54
N TYR A 135 5.96 -28.27 -40.63
CA TYR A 135 5.12 -29.14 -39.79
C TYR A 135 3.62 -28.97 -40.06
N TYR A 136 3.15 -27.77 -40.42
CA TYR A 136 1.76 -27.50 -40.74
C TYR A 136 1.36 -28.08 -42.12
N PRO A 137 0.17 -28.68 -42.30
CA PRO A 137 -0.93 -28.85 -41.35
C PRO A 137 -0.90 -30.18 -40.57
N GLN A 138 0.17 -30.97 -40.66
CA GLN A 138 0.22 -32.28 -39.99
C GLN A 138 0.25 -32.10 -38.47
N THR A 139 1.03 -31.14 -37.99
CA THR A 139 0.99 -30.64 -36.62
C THR A 139 0.19 -29.34 -36.58
N LEU A 140 -0.82 -29.26 -35.70
CA LEU A 140 -1.73 -28.11 -35.63
C LEU A 140 -1.11 -26.96 -34.83
N ILE A 141 -0.17 -26.26 -35.46
CA ILE A 141 0.36 -25.01 -34.91
C ILE A 141 -0.73 -23.95 -35.04
N THR A 142 -1.14 -23.35 -33.91
CA THR A 142 -2.22 -22.35 -33.83
C THR A 142 -1.73 -20.96 -33.42
N GLY A 143 -0.53 -20.87 -32.84
CA GLY A 143 0.05 -19.58 -32.49
C GLY A 143 1.57 -19.55 -32.40
N ILE A 144 2.11 -18.33 -32.46
CA ILE A 144 3.51 -17.99 -32.16
C ILE A 144 3.53 -16.98 -31.02
N ALA A 145 4.20 -17.33 -29.93
CA ALA A 145 4.51 -16.44 -28.81
C ALA A 145 5.92 -15.84 -29.02
N VAL A 146 6.02 -14.54 -29.28
CA VAL A 146 7.30 -13.89 -29.62
C VAL A 146 7.98 -13.38 -28.35
N GLY A 147 9.07 -14.05 -27.96
CA GLY A 147 9.72 -13.84 -26.68
C GLY A 147 8.90 -14.36 -25.50
N ASP A 148 9.40 -14.10 -24.31
CA ASP A 148 8.71 -14.34 -23.05
C ASP A 148 9.03 -13.21 -22.06
N GLU A 149 8.00 -12.52 -21.60
CA GLU A 149 8.07 -11.36 -20.70
C GLU A 149 9.11 -10.27 -21.08
N VAL A 150 9.37 -10.07 -22.39
CA VAL A 150 10.50 -9.27 -22.91
C VAL A 150 10.61 -7.86 -22.30
N LEU A 151 9.47 -7.23 -22.01
CA LEU A 151 9.41 -5.86 -21.47
C LEU A 151 9.93 -5.76 -20.01
N THR A 152 9.99 -6.86 -19.28
CA THR A 152 10.45 -6.96 -17.88
C THR A 152 11.74 -7.75 -17.75
N THR A 153 11.90 -8.86 -18.48
CA THR A 153 13.07 -9.75 -18.39
C THR A 153 14.27 -9.24 -19.19
N VAL A 154 14.05 -8.67 -20.38
CA VAL A 154 15.12 -8.12 -21.24
C VAL A 154 14.73 -6.74 -21.80
N PRO A 155 14.57 -5.68 -20.97
CA PRO A 155 14.02 -4.40 -21.41
C PRO A 155 14.83 -3.70 -22.52
N SER A 156 16.13 -4.02 -22.64
CA SER A 156 16.99 -3.54 -23.75
C SER A 156 16.56 -4.05 -25.13
N SER A 157 15.87 -5.20 -25.19
CA SER A 157 15.35 -5.80 -26.42
C SER A 157 13.94 -5.32 -26.78
N ALA A 158 13.26 -4.56 -25.91
CA ALA A 158 11.90 -4.11 -26.11
C ALA A 158 11.64 -3.37 -27.45
N PRO A 159 12.56 -2.52 -27.97
CA PRO A 159 12.38 -1.88 -29.29
C PRO A 159 12.37 -2.86 -30.49
N LEU A 160 12.90 -4.08 -30.32
CA LEU A 160 12.98 -5.10 -31.37
C LEU A 160 11.73 -6.00 -31.41
N LEU A 161 10.89 -5.94 -30.37
CA LEU A 161 9.76 -6.84 -30.20
C LEU A 161 8.70 -6.70 -31.29
N LEU A 162 8.22 -5.48 -31.52
CA LEU A 162 7.23 -5.23 -32.57
C LEU A 162 7.79 -5.47 -34.00
N PRO A 163 9.02 -5.04 -34.36
CA PRO A 163 9.66 -5.45 -35.61
C PRO A 163 9.75 -6.96 -35.82
N ALA A 164 10.09 -7.74 -34.77
CA ALA A 164 10.14 -9.19 -34.85
C ALA A 164 8.75 -9.81 -35.12
N ILE A 165 7.72 -9.38 -34.37
CA ILE A 165 6.33 -9.78 -34.56
C ILE A 165 5.84 -9.46 -35.99
N GLN A 166 6.09 -8.24 -36.47
CA GLN A 166 5.68 -7.82 -37.81
C GLN A 166 6.37 -8.61 -38.93
N SER A 167 7.66 -8.91 -38.76
CA SER A 167 8.45 -9.70 -39.72
C SER A 167 7.99 -11.16 -39.79
N LEU A 168 7.72 -11.78 -38.63
CA LEU A 168 7.16 -13.13 -38.55
C LEU A 168 5.73 -13.18 -39.12
N TYR A 169 4.89 -12.18 -38.84
CA TYR A 169 3.56 -12.06 -39.44
C TYR A 169 3.63 -11.92 -40.97
N SER A 170 4.53 -11.09 -41.51
CA SER A 170 4.73 -10.98 -42.95
C SER A 170 5.14 -12.31 -43.60
N ALA A 171 5.94 -13.12 -42.90
CA ALA A 171 6.29 -14.48 -43.36
C ALA A 171 5.08 -15.44 -43.29
N LEU A 172 4.23 -15.37 -42.25
CA LEU A 172 2.98 -16.12 -42.19
C LEU A 172 1.97 -15.70 -43.28
N VAL A 173 1.94 -14.42 -43.64
CA VAL A 173 1.14 -13.91 -44.77
C VAL A 173 1.66 -14.50 -46.08
N ALA A 174 2.97 -14.46 -46.33
CA ALA A 174 3.59 -15.05 -47.52
C ALA A 174 3.37 -16.56 -47.62
N ALA A 175 3.24 -17.27 -46.50
CA ALA A 175 2.92 -18.68 -46.43
C ALA A 175 1.40 -19.00 -46.47
N ASN A 176 0.52 -17.99 -46.53
CA ASN A 176 -0.95 -18.12 -46.39
C ASN A 176 -1.42 -18.75 -45.05
N LEU A 177 -0.62 -18.65 -43.99
CA LEU A 177 -0.91 -19.20 -42.66
C LEU A 177 -1.46 -18.19 -41.65
N HIS A 178 -1.37 -16.89 -41.94
CA HIS A 178 -1.74 -15.79 -41.03
C HIS A 178 -3.19 -15.80 -40.48
N THR A 179 -4.12 -16.49 -41.15
CA THR A 179 -5.50 -16.68 -40.66
C THR A 179 -5.65 -17.84 -39.67
N HIS A 180 -4.72 -18.80 -39.71
CA HIS A 180 -4.74 -20.04 -38.91
C HIS A 180 -3.74 -20.00 -37.74
N VAL A 181 -2.63 -19.27 -37.91
CA VAL A 181 -1.56 -19.10 -36.90
C VAL A 181 -1.57 -17.66 -36.40
N LYS A 182 -2.02 -17.46 -35.16
CA LYS A 182 -2.02 -16.15 -34.50
C LYS A 182 -0.63 -15.80 -33.98
N ILE A 183 -0.34 -14.51 -33.79
CA ILE A 183 0.97 -14.07 -33.30
C ILE A 183 0.85 -12.94 -32.30
N SER A 184 1.49 -13.13 -31.15
CA SER A 184 1.49 -12.19 -30.03
C SER A 184 2.76 -12.36 -29.20
N THR A 185 2.82 -11.78 -28.01
CA THR A 185 3.98 -11.83 -27.12
C THR A 185 3.50 -11.90 -25.66
N PRO A 186 3.93 -12.90 -24.88
CA PRO A 186 3.62 -13.02 -23.46
C PRO A 186 4.14 -11.82 -22.66
N HIS A 187 3.29 -11.31 -21.76
CA HIS A 187 3.60 -10.17 -20.92
C HIS A 187 3.33 -10.47 -19.45
N ALA A 188 4.30 -10.15 -18.60
CA ALA A 188 4.14 -10.18 -17.14
C ALA A 188 2.97 -9.28 -16.71
N ALA A 189 2.14 -9.74 -15.77
CA ALA A 189 1.10 -8.90 -15.15
C ALA A 189 1.62 -7.52 -14.66
N SER A 190 2.90 -7.43 -14.28
CA SER A 190 3.56 -6.20 -13.79
C SER A 190 3.71 -5.07 -14.83
N ILE A 191 3.39 -5.29 -16.12
CA ILE A 191 3.28 -4.19 -17.09
C ILE A 191 2.01 -3.35 -16.89
N ILE A 192 1.01 -3.89 -16.17
CA ILE A 192 -0.20 -3.19 -15.73
C ILE A 192 0.06 -2.63 -14.34
N LEU A 193 -0.14 -1.32 -14.19
CA LEU A 193 -0.05 -0.60 -12.92
C LEU A 193 -1.43 -0.39 -12.32
N ASP A 194 -1.46 -0.34 -10.99
CA ASP A 194 -2.66 -0.20 -10.16
C ASP A 194 -3.82 -1.14 -10.60
N PRO A 195 -3.59 -2.46 -10.78
CA PRO A 195 -4.58 -3.41 -11.33
C PRO A 195 -5.81 -3.65 -10.46
N PHE A 196 -5.83 -3.13 -9.22
CA PHE A 196 -6.93 -3.28 -8.28
C PHE A 196 -7.29 -1.91 -7.68
N PRO A 197 -8.52 -1.40 -7.85
CA PRO A 197 -9.63 -2.02 -8.59
C PRO A 197 -9.41 -2.04 -10.11
N PRO A 198 -9.90 -3.07 -10.85
CA PRO A 198 -9.63 -3.24 -12.28
C PRO A 198 -9.92 -2.00 -13.14
N SER A 199 -10.97 -1.23 -12.85
CA SER A 199 -11.31 -0.01 -13.58
C SER A 199 -10.30 1.12 -13.52
N GLN A 200 -9.36 1.08 -12.57
CA GLN A 200 -8.27 2.05 -12.45
C GLN A 200 -6.97 1.58 -13.10
N ALA A 201 -6.92 0.34 -13.58
CA ALA A 201 -5.74 -0.26 -14.18
C ALA A 201 -5.28 0.47 -15.45
N PHE A 202 -3.97 0.62 -15.61
CA PHE A 202 -3.38 1.17 -16.82
C PHE A 202 -2.01 0.57 -17.12
N PHE A 203 -1.68 0.38 -18.40
CA PHE A 203 -0.32 0.00 -18.79
C PHE A 203 0.69 1.06 -18.37
N ASN A 204 1.85 0.61 -17.87
CA ASN A 204 2.93 1.49 -17.44
C ASN A 204 3.29 2.51 -18.53
N GLN A 205 3.17 3.80 -18.22
CA GLN A 205 3.34 4.90 -19.17
C GLN A 205 4.71 4.95 -19.86
N SER A 206 5.76 4.38 -19.26
CA SER A 206 7.07 4.26 -19.92
C SER A 206 7.10 3.21 -21.03
N LEU A 207 6.17 2.25 -21.03
CA LEU A 207 6.04 1.18 -22.02
C LEU A 207 5.02 1.52 -23.12
N THR A 208 4.19 2.56 -22.95
CA THR A 208 3.18 2.99 -23.95
C THR A 208 3.73 3.17 -25.38
N PRO A 209 4.96 3.69 -25.61
CA PRO A 209 5.52 3.78 -26.97
C PRO A 209 5.71 2.43 -27.68
N ILE A 210 5.66 1.31 -26.95
CA ILE A 210 5.81 -0.05 -27.46
C ILE A 210 4.46 -0.79 -27.39
N VAL A 211 3.77 -0.70 -26.24
CA VAL A 211 2.49 -1.39 -25.99
C VAL A 211 1.36 -0.85 -26.89
N LEU A 212 1.24 0.46 -27.10
CA LEU A 212 0.16 0.99 -27.95
C LEU A 212 0.29 0.55 -29.42
N PRO A 213 1.46 0.69 -30.09
CA PRO A 213 1.66 0.14 -31.43
C PRO A 213 1.49 -1.39 -31.52
N LEU A 214 1.85 -2.13 -30.47
CA LEU A 214 1.60 -3.57 -30.37
C LEU A 214 0.10 -3.89 -30.31
N LEU A 215 -0.67 -3.25 -29.43
CA LEU A 215 -2.12 -3.45 -29.34
C LEU A 215 -2.83 -3.09 -30.66
N GLN A 216 -2.40 -2.03 -31.34
CA GLN A 216 -2.89 -1.68 -32.68
C GLN A 216 -2.56 -2.73 -33.75
N PHE A 217 -1.46 -3.45 -33.61
CA PHE A 217 -1.12 -4.59 -34.48
C PHE A 217 -1.97 -5.82 -34.15
N LEU A 218 -2.16 -6.12 -32.86
CA LEU A 218 -3.00 -7.23 -32.39
C LEU A 218 -4.46 -7.07 -32.87
N SER A 219 -5.04 -5.88 -32.70
CA SER A 219 -6.36 -5.48 -33.23
C SER A 219 -6.46 -5.74 -34.74
N LYS A 220 -5.51 -5.22 -35.54
CA LYS A 220 -5.50 -5.38 -37.01
C LYS A 220 -5.35 -6.83 -37.50
N THR A 221 -4.80 -7.72 -36.67
CA THR A 221 -4.58 -9.13 -37.03
C THR A 221 -5.58 -10.09 -36.37
N GLY A 222 -6.44 -9.58 -35.48
CA GLY A 222 -7.30 -10.38 -34.62
C GLY A 222 -6.48 -11.38 -33.79
N SER A 223 -5.32 -10.97 -33.27
CA SER A 223 -4.50 -11.77 -32.36
C SER A 223 -4.75 -11.33 -30.91
N PRO A 224 -4.72 -12.24 -29.91
CA PRO A 224 -4.97 -11.89 -28.52
C PRO A 224 -3.77 -11.18 -27.88
N LEU A 225 -4.02 -10.43 -26.80
CA LEU A 225 -3.00 -10.00 -25.85
C LEU A 225 -2.66 -11.19 -24.93
N MET A 226 -1.43 -11.70 -25.00
CA MET A 226 -0.96 -12.79 -24.13
C MET A 226 -0.47 -12.23 -22.78
N MET A 227 -1.08 -12.67 -21.69
CA MET A 227 -0.75 -12.22 -20.34
C MET A 227 -0.41 -13.39 -19.41
N ASN A 228 0.70 -13.28 -18.69
CA ASN A 228 1.09 -14.19 -17.61
C ASN A 228 0.47 -13.67 -16.30
N LEU A 229 -0.57 -14.33 -15.81
CA LEU A 229 -1.42 -13.87 -14.70
C LEU A 229 -1.40 -14.86 -13.54
N TYR A 230 -0.75 -14.45 -12.45
CA TYR A 230 -0.51 -15.27 -11.26
C TYR A 230 -1.21 -14.74 -10.00
N PRO A 231 -2.43 -15.20 -9.68
CA PRO A 231 -3.10 -14.91 -8.41
C PRO A 231 -2.27 -15.24 -7.16
N TYR A 232 -1.42 -16.27 -7.21
CA TYR A 232 -0.46 -16.58 -6.13
C TYR A 232 0.40 -15.36 -5.76
N TYR A 233 1.03 -14.71 -6.75
CA TYR A 233 1.87 -13.54 -6.49
C TYR A 233 1.06 -12.34 -6.02
N VAL A 234 -0.15 -12.14 -6.54
CA VAL A 234 -1.07 -11.09 -6.05
C VAL A 234 -1.40 -11.33 -4.57
N PHE A 235 -1.79 -12.54 -4.19
CA PHE A 235 -2.10 -12.92 -2.81
C PHE A 235 -0.90 -12.73 -1.87
N MET A 236 0.26 -13.28 -2.24
CA MET A 236 1.50 -13.19 -1.46
C MET A 236 1.98 -11.75 -1.26
N GLN A 237 1.87 -10.90 -2.28
CA GLN A 237 2.26 -9.49 -2.20
C GLN A 237 1.26 -8.63 -1.40
N ASN A 238 -0.03 -8.97 -1.42
CA ASN A 238 -1.09 -8.19 -0.75
C ASN A 238 -1.25 -8.49 0.76
N LYS A 239 -0.39 -9.32 1.36
CA LYS A 239 -0.25 -9.53 2.83
C LYS A 239 -1.58 -9.71 3.59
N GLY A 240 -2.53 -10.44 2.99
CA GLY A 240 -3.83 -10.75 3.58
C GLY A 240 -4.91 -9.66 3.44
N VAL A 241 -4.76 -8.72 2.49
CA VAL A 241 -5.88 -7.88 2.00
C VAL A 241 -6.78 -8.68 1.07
N VAL A 242 -6.17 -9.41 0.12
CA VAL A 242 -6.85 -10.41 -0.71
C VAL A 242 -7.05 -11.68 0.14
N PRO A 243 -8.29 -12.17 0.34
CA PRO A 243 -8.53 -13.46 1.00
C PRO A 243 -7.89 -14.61 0.21
N LEU A 244 -7.29 -15.59 0.90
CA LEU A 244 -6.78 -16.80 0.25
C LEU A 244 -7.89 -17.49 -0.56
N ASP A 245 -9.11 -17.54 0.02
CA ASP A 245 -10.29 -18.09 -0.65
C ASP A 245 -10.59 -17.42 -2.00
N ASN A 246 -10.45 -16.09 -2.10
CA ASN A 246 -10.66 -15.34 -3.35
C ASN A 246 -9.56 -15.68 -4.38
N ALA A 247 -8.31 -15.82 -3.94
CA ALA A 247 -7.21 -16.22 -4.82
C ALA A 247 -7.33 -17.67 -5.31
N LEU A 248 -8.04 -18.53 -4.57
CA LEU A 248 -8.26 -19.95 -4.87
C LEU A 248 -9.63 -20.27 -5.48
N PHE A 249 -10.39 -19.26 -5.96
CA PHE A 249 -11.77 -19.42 -6.47
C PHE A 249 -12.76 -20.07 -5.47
N LYS A 250 -12.47 -20.09 -4.17
CA LYS A 250 -13.37 -20.63 -3.15
C LYS A 250 -14.54 -19.66 -2.90
N PRO A 251 -15.75 -20.17 -2.57
CA PRO A 251 -16.91 -19.32 -2.28
C PRO A 251 -16.63 -18.29 -1.19
N LEU A 252 -17.04 -17.04 -1.43
CA LEU A 252 -16.91 -15.94 -0.50
C LEU A 252 -18.27 -15.53 0.04
N THR A 253 -18.28 -14.92 1.23
CA THR A 253 -19.42 -14.10 1.65
C THR A 253 -19.42 -12.81 0.84
N PRO A 254 -20.58 -12.20 0.52
CA PRO A 254 -20.64 -10.93 -0.25
C PRO A 254 -19.84 -9.77 0.36
N SER A 255 -19.53 -9.83 1.66
CA SER A 255 -18.65 -8.90 2.38
C SER A 255 -17.14 -9.10 2.16
N LYS A 256 -16.73 -10.19 1.49
CA LYS A 256 -15.35 -10.56 1.18
C LYS A 256 -15.06 -10.60 -0.33
N GLU A 257 -16.08 -10.48 -1.18
CA GLU A 257 -15.92 -10.25 -2.61
C GLU A 257 -15.16 -8.94 -2.85
N MET A 258 -14.31 -8.89 -3.88
CA MET A 258 -13.65 -7.65 -4.25
C MET A 258 -14.59 -6.85 -5.13
N VAL A 259 -15.10 -5.72 -4.63
CA VAL A 259 -15.99 -4.84 -5.38
C VAL A 259 -15.18 -3.71 -6.02
N ASP A 260 -15.31 -3.54 -7.33
CA ASP A 260 -14.78 -2.37 -8.03
C ASP A 260 -15.64 -1.13 -7.70
N PRO A 261 -15.08 -0.08 -7.06
CA PRO A 261 -15.86 1.06 -6.59
C PRO A 261 -16.32 2.00 -7.72
N ASN A 262 -15.79 1.89 -8.94
CA ASN A 262 -16.13 2.76 -10.06
C ASN A 262 -17.16 2.12 -11.00
N THR A 263 -17.15 0.79 -11.11
CA THR A 263 -18.12 0.03 -11.95
C THR A 263 -19.17 -0.75 -11.16
N LEU A 264 -18.95 -0.95 -9.85
CA LEU A 264 -19.75 -1.83 -8.99
C LEU A 264 -19.74 -3.30 -9.44
N LEU A 265 -18.70 -3.73 -10.16
CA LEU A 265 -18.49 -5.13 -10.51
C LEU A 265 -17.96 -5.92 -9.30
N HIS A 266 -18.54 -7.10 -9.07
CA HIS A 266 -18.21 -7.99 -7.97
C HIS A 266 -17.31 -9.12 -8.46
N TYR A 267 -16.07 -9.16 -7.96
CA TYR A 267 -15.08 -10.18 -8.31
C TYR A 267 -15.00 -11.23 -7.20
N THR A 268 -15.47 -12.43 -7.53
CA THR A 268 -15.44 -13.62 -6.65
C THR A 268 -14.06 -14.26 -6.60
N ASN A 269 -13.20 -14.00 -7.59
CA ASN A 269 -11.82 -14.45 -7.65
C ASN A 269 -10.85 -13.39 -8.19
N VAL A 270 -9.55 -13.61 -7.99
CA VAL A 270 -8.49 -12.68 -8.40
C VAL A 270 -8.21 -12.73 -9.91
N LEU A 271 -8.36 -13.88 -10.57
CA LEU A 271 -7.96 -14.03 -11.97
C LEU A 271 -8.85 -13.17 -12.89
N ASP A 272 -10.17 -13.21 -12.71
CA ASP A 272 -11.12 -12.41 -13.48
C ASP A 272 -10.82 -10.92 -13.35
N ALA A 273 -10.43 -10.48 -12.15
CA ALA A 273 -10.03 -9.12 -11.89
C ALA A 273 -8.71 -8.72 -12.58
N MET A 274 -7.74 -9.65 -12.68
CA MET A 274 -6.51 -9.43 -13.44
C MET A 274 -6.77 -9.36 -14.95
N ILE A 275 -7.69 -10.18 -15.47
CA ILE A 275 -8.15 -10.15 -16.86
C ILE A 275 -8.86 -8.82 -17.15
N ASP A 276 -9.79 -8.41 -16.29
CA ASP A 276 -10.51 -7.13 -16.46
C ASP A 276 -9.60 -5.92 -16.31
N ALA A 277 -8.58 -5.99 -15.45
CA ALA A 277 -7.54 -4.96 -15.36
C ALA A 277 -6.77 -4.79 -16.68
N ALA A 278 -6.55 -5.88 -17.44
CA ALA A 278 -5.99 -5.81 -18.79
C ALA A 278 -6.98 -5.18 -19.78
N TYR A 279 -8.26 -5.55 -19.75
CA TYR A 279 -9.29 -4.92 -20.60
C TYR A 279 -9.46 -3.41 -20.32
N PHE A 280 -9.50 -2.98 -19.05
CA PHE A 280 -9.51 -1.56 -18.68
C PHE A 280 -8.23 -0.84 -19.12
N SER A 281 -7.06 -1.49 -19.00
CA SER A 281 -5.78 -0.94 -19.48
C SER A 281 -5.75 -0.73 -20.99
N MET A 282 -6.33 -1.64 -21.78
CA MET A 282 -6.50 -1.49 -23.24
C MET A 282 -7.52 -0.39 -23.58
N LYS A 283 -8.65 -0.36 -22.86
CA LYS A 283 -9.70 0.66 -23.02
C LYS A 283 -9.19 2.07 -22.76
N ASN A 284 -8.29 2.25 -21.77
CA ASN A 284 -7.60 3.51 -21.48
C ASN A 284 -6.66 3.97 -22.62
N LEU A 285 -6.33 3.09 -23.58
CA LEU A 285 -5.61 3.39 -24.81
C LEU A 285 -6.52 3.42 -26.07
N ASN A 286 -7.85 3.40 -25.87
CA ASN A 286 -8.89 3.31 -26.91
C ASN A 286 -8.84 2.02 -27.75
N ILE A 287 -8.41 0.89 -27.16
CA ILE A 287 -8.46 -0.45 -27.77
C ILE A 287 -9.48 -1.28 -26.98
N THR A 288 -10.45 -1.90 -27.65
CA THR A 288 -11.56 -2.66 -27.01
C THR A 288 -11.92 -3.95 -27.73
N ASP A 289 -11.21 -4.27 -28.81
CA ASP A 289 -11.46 -5.37 -29.75
C ASP A 289 -10.42 -6.51 -29.65
N VAL A 290 -9.35 -6.29 -28.87
CA VAL A 290 -8.32 -7.28 -28.59
C VAL A 290 -8.73 -8.11 -27.38
N THR A 291 -8.84 -9.42 -27.54
CA THR A 291 -9.11 -10.37 -26.45
C THR A 291 -7.87 -10.64 -25.61
N VAL A 292 -8.05 -11.00 -24.34
CA VAL A 292 -6.99 -11.47 -23.45
C VAL A 292 -6.90 -13.00 -23.55
N LEU A 293 -5.68 -13.52 -23.74
CA LEU A 293 -5.35 -14.94 -23.58
C LEU A 293 -4.39 -15.06 -22.40
N VAL A 294 -4.70 -15.94 -21.46
CA VAL A 294 -3.84 -16.15 -20.29
C VAL A 294 -2.78 -17.20 -20.66
N SER A 295 -1.58 -16.73 -20.99
CA SER A 295 -0.49 -17.60 -21.45
C SER A 295 0.14 -18.41 -20.33
N GLU A 296 0.05 -17.95 -19.09
CA GLU A 296 0.54 -18.65 -17.89
C GLU A 296 -0.33 -18.29 -16.68
N SER A 297 -0.74 -19.32 -15.93
CA SER A 297 -1.43 -19.19 -14.65
C SER A 297 -1.25 -20.46 -13.81
N GLY A 298 -1.25 -20.36 -12.49
CA GLY A 298 -1.02 -21.53 -11.63
C GLY A 298 -0.80 -21.17 -10.16
N TRP A 299 -0.39 -22.18 -9.39
CA TRP A 299 -0.04 -22.04 -7.98
C TRP A 299 1.03 -23.09 -7.59
N PRO A 300 2.10 -22.73 -6.87
CA PRO A 300 3.18 -23.64 -6.55
C PRO A 300 2.80 -24.63 -5.45
N SER A 301 3.14 -25.90 -5.66
CA SER A 301 2.84 -27.02 -4.74
C SER A 301 3.77 -27.09 -3.52
N LYS A 302 4.90 -26.38 -3.54
CA LYS A 302 5.92 -26.39 -2.48
C LYS A 302 6.79 -25.13 -2.54
N GLY A 303 6.98 -24.44 -1.42
CA GLY A 303 7.85 -23.24 -1.34
C GLY A 303 8.89 -23.29 -0.21
N ASP A 304 9.64 -22.19 -0.04
CA ASP A 304 10.56 -22.02 1.10
C ASP A 304 9.82 -21.55 2.38
N SER A 305 10.54 -21.36 3.49
CA SER A 305 9.94 -20.94 4.78
C SER A 305 9.26 -19.55 4.78
N LYS A 306 9.40 -18.76 3.71
CA LYS A 306 8.74 -17.47 3.48
C LYS A 306 7.52 -17.61 2.57
N GLU A 307 7.28 -18.80 2.01
CA GLU A 307 6.20 -19.13 1.08
C GLU A 307 5.25 -20.19 1.66
N PRO A 308 4.69 -19.99 2.88
CA PRO A 308 3.92 -21.03 3.58
C PRO A 308 2.60 -21.43 2.90
N TYR A 309 2.19 -20.70 1.87
CA TYR A 309 0.98 -20.98 1.08
C TYR A 309 1.26 -21.72 -0.23
N ALA A 310 2.53 -21.93 -0.58
CA ALA A 310 2.95 -22.82 -1.65
C ALA A 310 2.87 -24.27 -1.15
N THR A 311 1.68 -24.85 -1.25
CA THR A 311 1.32 -26.17 -0.73
C THR A 311 0.53 -26.97 -1.76
N ILE A 312 0.63 -28.29 -1.67
CA ILE A 312 -0.06 -29.26 -2.54
C ILE A 312 -1.57 -28.98 -2.56
N ASP A 313 -2.20 -28.82 -1.38
CA ASP A 313 -3.64 -28.58 -1.25
C ASP A 313 -4.11 -27.27 -1.92
N ASN A 314 -3.31 -26.21 -1.84
CA ASN A 314 -3.63 -24.94 -2.50
C ASN A 314 -3.39 -25.01 -4.01
N ALA A 315 -2.36 -25.74 -4.45
CA ALA A 315 -2.05 -25.94 -5.86
C ALA A 315 -3.14 -26.76 -6.58
N ASP A 316 -3.61 -27.85 -5.96
CA ASP A 316 -4.81 -28.57 -6.38
C ASP A 316 -6.02 -27.63 -6.40
N THR A 317 -6.37 -27.02 -5.25
CA THR A 317 -7.56 -26.15 -5.16
C THR A 317 -7.59 -25.12 -6.29
N TYR A 318 -6.46 -24.43 -6.51
CA TYR A 318 -6.35 -23.40 -7.53
C TYR A 318 -6.56 -23.96 -8.94
N ASN A 319 -5.79 -24.97 -9.33
CA ASN A 319 -5.82 -25.50 -10.69
C ASN A 319 -7.15 -26.22 -10.98
N SER A 320 -7.69 -26.98 -10.02
CA SER A 320 -9.00 -27.63 -10.12
C SER A 320 -10.14 -26.63 -10.35
N ASN A 321 -10.17 -25.54 -9.58
CA ASN A 321 -11.20 -24.51 -9.75
C ASN A 321 -10.98 -23.64 -10.99
N LEU A 322 -9.72 -23.39 -11.40
CA LEU A 322 -9.38 -22.69 -12.64
C LEU A 322 -9.92 -23.46 -13.86
N ILE A 323 -9.64 -24.77 -13.94
CA ILE A 323 -10.15 -25.64 -15.01
C ILE A 323 -11.68 -25.58 -15.05
N LYS A 324 -12.31 -25.72 -13.88
CA LYS A 324 -13.77 -25.66 -13.76
C LYS A 324 -14.33 -24.31 -14.24
N HIS A 325 -13.78 -23.18 -13.79
CA HIS A 325 -14.24 -21.85 -14.18
C HIS A 325 -14.24 -21.64 -15.70
N VAL A 326 -13.16 -22.07 -16.38
CA VAL A 326 -13.03 -21.96 -17.84
C VAL A 326 -14.05 -22.86 -18.55
N LEU A 327 -14.21 -24.10 -18.10
CA LEU A 327 -15.14 -25.07 -18.71
C LEU A 327 -16.62 -24.76 -18.43
N ASP A 328 -16.94 -24.17 -17.28
CA ASP A 328 -18.27 -23.65 -16.92
C ASP A 328 -18.63 -22.38 -17.73
N ARG A 329 -17.68 -21.80 -18.48
CA ARG A 329 -17.83 -20.61 -19.34
C ARG A 329 -18.38 -19.38 -18.59
N SER A 330 -17.91 -19.17 -17.37
CA SER A 330 -18.45 -18.14 -16.48
C SER A 330 -18.15 -16.70 -16.92
N GLY A 331 -17.12 -16.51 -17.75
CA GLY A 331 -16.61 -15.18 -18.12
C GLY A 331 -16.10 -14.37 -16.92
N THR A 332 -15.72 -13.12 -17.16
CA THR A 332 -15.37 -12.17 -16.09
C THR A 332 -16.56 -11.25 -15.76
N PRO A 333 -16.57 -10.56 -14.62
CA PRO A 333 -17.62 -9.58 -14.32
C PRO A 333 -17.78 -8.45 -15.34
N LEU A 334 -16.70 -8.00 -16.03
CA LEU A 334 -16.81 -7.02 -17.13
C LEU A 334 -17.29 -7.65 -18.44
N HIS A 335 -16.89 -8.90 -18.71
CA HIS A 335 -17.20 -9.65 -19.93
C HIS A 335 -17.78 -11.04 -19.61
N PRO A 336 -19.00 -11.13 -19.04
CA PRO A 336 -19.63 -12.41 -18.72
C PRO A 336 -19.96 -13.24 -19.97
N GLU A 337 -20.00 -12.60 -21.15
CA GLU A 337 -20.23 -13.26 -22.43
C GLU A 337 -18.97 -13.90 -23.05
N ILE A 338 -17.76 -13.62 -22.54
CA ILE A 338 -16.48 -14.11 -23.09
C ILE A 338 -15.64 -14.71 -21.96
N THR A 339 -15.32 -16.00 -22.07
CA THR A 339 -14.31 -16.66 -21.22
C THR A 339 -12.97 -16.66 -21.94
N SER A 340 -11.90 -16.26 -21.25
CA SER A 340 -10.54 -16.27 -21.82
C SER A 340 -9.97 -17.68 -21.85
N ASP A 341 -9.22 -18.02 -22.91
CA ASP A 341 -8.40 -19.23 -22.95
C ASP A 341 -7.25 -19.14 -21.93
N VAL A 342 -6.93 -20.26 -21.29
CA VAL A 342 -5.91 -20.31 -20.22
C VAL A 342 -4.94 -21.46 -20.43
N TYR A 343 -3.65 -21.18 -20.28
CA TYR A 343 -2.60 -22.19 -20.15
C TYR A 343 -2.10 -22.27 -18.70
N ILE A 344 -2.15 -23.47 -18.12
CA ILE A 344 -1.55 -23.76 -16.81
C ILE A 344 -0.02 -23.66 -16.93
N TYR A 345 0.64 -23.05 -15.95
CA TYR A 345 2.01 -22.58 -16.05
C TYR A 345 3.03 -23.68 -16.41
N GLU A 346 2.94 -24.86 -15.80
CA GLU A 346 3.83 -25.98 -16.10
C GLU A 346 3.05 -27.30 -16.08
N LEU A 347 3.29 -28.18 -17.05
CA LEU A 347 2.79 -29.57 -17.01
C LEU A 347 3.58 -30.41 -16.00
N PHE A 348 4.90 -30.26 -15.98
CA PHE A 348 5.82 -30.98 -15.10
C PHE A 348 6.57 -30.02 -14.19
N ASN A 349 6.84 -30.42 -12.95
CA ASN A 349 7.75 -29.70 -12.06
C ASN A 349 9.15 -29.61 -12.72
N GLU A 350 9.60 -28.39 -13.01
CA GLU A 350 10.92 -28.11 -13.56
C GLU A 350 12.00 -28.13 -12.45
N ASP A 351 12.37 -29.34 -12.03
CA ASP A 351 13.23 -29.61 -10.87
C ASP A 351 14.70 -29.15 -11.02
N LEU A 352 15.10 -28.67 -12.20
CA LEU A 352 16.41 -28.06 -12.44
C LEU A 352 16.41 -26.53 -12.26
N ARG A 353 15.25 -25.89 -12.07
CA ARG A 353 15.15 -24.43 -11.88
C ARG A 353 15.77 -23.98 -10.56
N SER A 354 16.40 -22.80 -10.59
CA SER A 354 17.11 -22.23 -9.43
C SER A 354 16.16 -21.65 -8.38
N PRO A 355 16.58 -21.51 -7.09
CA PRO A 355 15.73 -21.01 -6.02
C PRO A 355 15.10 -19.61 -6.30
N PRO A 356 13.92 -19.29 -5.72
CA PRO A 356 13.26 -19.94 -4.58
C PRO A 356 12.66 -21.33 -4.89
N VAL A 357 12.37 -22.09 -3.83
CA VAL A 357 11.91 -23.50 -3.97
C VAL A 357 10.63 -23.61 -4.80
N SER A 358 9.77 -22.59 -4.77
CA SER A 358 8.55 -22.53 -5.57
C SER A 358 8.78 -22.63 -7.07
N GLU A 359 9.83 -22.01 -7.62
CA GLU A 359 10.14 -22.03 -9.08
C GLU A 359 10.26 -23.44 -9.65
N ALA A 360 10.66 -24.43 -8.84
CA ALA A 360 10.83 -25.82 -9.25
C ALA A 360 9.59 -26.71 -8.98
N ASN A 361 8.44 -26.13 -8.58
CA ASN A 361 7.31 -26.87 -8.01
C ASN A 361 5.91 -26.39 -8.49
N TRP A 362 5.79 -25.84 -9.71
CA TRP A 362 4.50 -25.36 -10.27
C TRP A 362 3.71 -26.41 -11.07
N GLY A 363 4.31 -27.54 -11.41
CA GLY A 363 3.75 -28.56 -12.28
C GLY A 363 2.56 -29.33 -11.71
N LEU A 364 1.77 -29.90 -12.62
CA LEU A 364 0.71 -30.88 -12.30
C LEU A 364 1.29 -32.28 -12.02
N PHE A 365 2.40 -32.62 -12.69
CA PHE A 365 3.08 -33.90 -12.60
C PHE A 365 4.58 -33.73 -12.25
N TYR A 366 5.22 -34.76 -11.71
CA TYR A 366 6.67 -34.87 -11.71
C TYR A 366 7.15 -35.38 -13.08
N GLY A 367 8.41 -35.13 -13.47
CA GLY A 367 8.93 -35.54 -14.79
C GLY A 367 8.73 -37.02 -15.13
N ASN A 368 8.72 -37.90 -14.12
CA ASN A 368 8.39 -39.33 -14.23
C ASN A 368 6.90 -39.63 -14.52
N SER A 369 6.07 -38.63 -14.82
CA SER A 369 4.62 -38.71 -15.07
C SER A 369 3.74 -39.13 -13.88
N SER A 370 4.29 -39.19 -12.66
CA SER A 370 3.47 -39.31 -11.45
C SER A 370 2.83 -37.95 -11.11
N ALA A 371 1.57 -37.96 -10.66
CA ALA A 371 0.87 -36.73 -10.28
C ALA A 371 1.48 -36.11 -9.01
N VAL A 372 1.60 -34.77 -8.97
CA VAL A 372 1.97 -34.04 -7.74
C VAL A 372 0.77 -33.99 -6.79
N TYR A 373 -0.43 -33.84 -7.36
CA TYR A 373 -1.74 -33.87 -6.70
C TYR A 373 -2.80 -34.38 -7.69
N LEU A 374 -3.93 -34.86 -7.17
CA LEU A 374 -5.09 -35.25 -7.97
C LEU A 374 -6.03 -34.05 -8.09
N LEU A 375 -6.43 -33.71 -9.31
CA LEU A 375 -7.33 -32.59 -9.56
C LEU A 375 -8.81 -32.99 -9.38
N HIS A 376 -9.58 -32.12 -8.74
CA HIS A 376 -10.98 -32.33 -8.38
C HIS A 376 -11.94 -31.54 -9.27
N VAL A 377 -11.94 -31.84 -10.57
CA VAL A 377 -12.78 -31.12 -11.55
C VAL A 377 -14.16 -31.78 -11.67
N SER A 378 -15.14 -31.21 -10.96
CA SER A 378 -16.51 -31.76 -10.90
C SER A 378 -17.31 -31.50 -12.19
N GLY A 379 -17.85 -32.53 -12.83
CA GLY A 379 -18.81 -32.39 -13.94
C GLY A 379 -18.21 -31.99 -15.31
N SER A 380 -16.92 -31.63 -15.35
CA SER A 380 -16.16 -31.46 -16.59
C SER A 380 -15.87 -32.82 -17.21
N GLY A 381 -16.48 -33.09 -18.38
CA GLY A 381 -16.19 -34.31 -19.12
C GLY A 381 -14.71 -34.41 -19.50
N SER A 382 -14.03 -35.42 -18.96
CA SER A 382 -12.81 -36.01 -19.53
C SER A 382 -11.59 -35.07 -19.69
N PHE A 383 -11.32 -34.19 -18.72
CA PHE A 383 -10.02 -33.54 -18.56
C PHE A 383 -9.37 -34.04 -17.27
N LEU A 384 -8.15 -34.61 -17.36
CA LEU A 384 -7.37 -35.13 -16.21
C LEU A 384 -8.15 -36.14 -15.35
N ALA A 385 -8.52 -37.26 -15.99
CA ALA A 385 -9.49 -38.22 -15.48
C ALA A 385 -9.05 -39.00 -14.22
N ASN A 386 -9.52 -38.56 -13.04
CA ASN A 386 -9.90 -39.48 -11.97
C ASN A 386 -10.98 -38.85 -11.07
N ASP A 387 -12.26 -39.14 -11.36
CA ASP A 387 -13.41 -38.59 -10.63
C ASP A 387 -13.47 -39.12 -9.19
N THR A 388 -12.91 -38.33 -8.28
CA THR A 388 -12.87 -38.57 -6.83
C THR A 388 -13.98 -37.83 -6.08
N THR A 389 -14.90 -37.15 -6.76
CA THR A 389 -15.93 -36.28 -6.14
C THR A 389 -16.88 -37.02 -5.18
N ASN A 390 -16.97 -38.35 -5.30
CA ASN A 390 -17.77 -39.20 -4.41
C ASN A 390 -17.08 -39.60 -3.10
N GLN A 391 -15.80 -39.24 -2.87
CA GLN A 391 -15.01 -39.59 -1.69
C GLN A 391 -14.60 -38.37 -0.87
N THR A 392 -15.59 -37.63 -0.35
CA THR A 392 -15.38 -36.50 0.57
C THR A 392 -15.51 -36.93 2.02
N TYR A 393 -14.60 -36.44 2.87
CA TYR A 393 -14.50 -36.68 4.31
C TYR A 393 -14.52 -35.36 5.08
N CYS A 394 -14.90 -35.37 6.35
CA CYS A 394 -14.81 -34.21 7.22
C CYS A 394 -13.74 -34.41 8.30
N ILE A 395 -12.73 -33.54 8.36
CA ILE A 395 -11.59 -33.64 9.30
C ILE A 395 -11.39 -32.36 10.12
N ALA A 396 -10.75 -32.48 11.27
CA ALA A 396 -10.33 -31.35 12.09
C ALA A 396 -9.16 -30.59 11.45
N MET A 397 -9.22 -29.25 11.46
CA MET A 397 -8.15 -28.38 10.93
C MET A 397 -6.87 -28.44 11.78
N ASP A 398 -5.74 -28.10 11.14
CA ASP A 398 -4.43 -27.98 11.77
C ASP A 398 -4.32 -26.70 12.63
N GLU A 399 -3.39 -26.72 13.59
CA GLU A 399 -3.08 -25.60 14.52
C GLU A 399 -4.26 -25.04 15.36
N MET A 400 -5.35 -25.80 15.54
CA MET A 400 -6.51 -25.36 16.31
C MET A 400 -6.32 -25.41 17.84
N ASP A 401 -6.95 -24.47 18.54
CA ASP A 401 -7.01 -24.47 20.01
C ASP A 401 -7.70 -25.73 20.53
N GLY A 402 -6.96 -26.52 21.33
CA GLY A 402 -7.42 -27.81 21.83
C GLY A 402 -8.70 -27.75 22.67
N LYS A 403 -9.03 -26.62 23.29
CA LYS A 403 -10.31 -26.45 24.02
C LYS A 403 -11.49 -26.29 23.07
N SER A 404 -11.32 -25.48 22.04
CA SER A 404 -12.33 -25.27 20.99
C SER A 404 -12.60 -26.57 20.24
N LEU A 405 -11.53 -27.34 19.94
CA LEU A 405 -11.64 -28.64 19.29
C LEU A 405 -12.28 -29.71 20.17
N GLN A 406 -11.96 -29.73 21.47
CA GLN A 406 -12.63 -30.61 22.43
C GLN A 406 -14.12 -30.30 22.55
N ALA A 407 -14.51 -29.02 22.63
CA ALA A 407 -15.92 -28.62 22.71
C ALA A 407 -16.72 -29.04 21.45
N ALA A 408 -16.09 -28.99 20.27
CA ALA A 408 -16.68 -29.47 19.03
C ALA A 408 -16.80 -31.01 18.98
N LEU A 409 -15.80 -31.74 19.47
CA LEU A 409 -15.84 -33.20 19.63
C LEU A 409 -16.93 -33.64 20.62
N ASP A 410 -17.01 -33.00 21.79
CA ASP A 410 -18.05 -33.23 22.80
C ASP A 410 -19.45 -32.98 22.22
N TRP A 411 -19.61 -31.93 21.40
CA TRP A 411 -20.84 -31.66 20.68
C TRP A 411 -21.17 -32.74 19.64
N ALA A 412 -20.19 -33.16 18.84
CA ALA A 412 -20.36 -34.17 17.80
C ALA A 412 -20.82 -35.51 18.39
N CYS A 413 -20.16 -35.98 19.43
CA CYS A 413 -20.49 -37.24 20.11
C CYS A 413 -21.77 -37.16 20.96
N GLY A 414 -22.08 -35.99 21.52
CA GLY A 414 -23.30 -35.76 22.30
C GLY A 414 -24.48 -35.30 21.42
N PRO A 415 -24.85 -34.00 21.42
CA PRO A 415 -25.94 -33.44 20.62
C PRO A 415 -25.97 -33.83 19.13
N GLY A 416 -24.81 -33.87 18.46
CA GLY A 416 -24.69 -34.24 17.05
C GLY A 416 -24.98 -35.72 16.78
N ARG A 417 -24.86 -36.59 17.79
CA ARG A 417 -25.03 -38.05 17.71
C ARG A 417 -24.17 -38.70 16.61
N ALA A 418 -22.93 -38.24 16.45
CA ALA A 418 -21.91 -38.93 15.66
C ALA A 418 -21.63 -40.34 16.24
N ASN A 419 -21.13 -41.28 15.43
CA ASN A 419 -20.65 -42.54 15.98
C ASN A 419 -19.25 -42.36 16.56
N CYS A 420 -19.17 -42.20 17.88
CA CYS A 420 -17.92 -42.08 18.63
C CYS A 420 -17.52 -43.37 19.36
N SER A 421 -18.06 -44.54 18.98
CA SER A 421 -17.64 -45.82 19.56
C SER A 421 -16.20 -46.17 19.17
N GLU A 422 -15.84 -46.00 17.89
CA GLU A 422 -14.54 -46.48 17.37
C GLU A 422 -13.33 -45.64 17.81
N ILE A 423 -13.57 -44.52 18.51
CA ILE A 423 -12.55 -43.68 19.17
C ILE A 423 -12.45 -43.94 20.68
N GLN A 424 -13.06 -45.01 21.21
CA GLN A 424 -12.95 -45.38 22.62
C GLN A 424 -11.70 -46.24 22.91
N PRO A 425 -11.17 -46.27 24.15
CA PRO A 425 -9.98 -47.06 24.48
C PRO A 425 -10.15 -48.55 24.16
N GLY A 426 -9.32 -49.05 23.24
CA GLY A 426 -9.34 -50.45 22.76
C GLY A 426 -9.87 -50.64 21.34
N GLU A 427 -10.42 -49.59 20.73
CA GLU A 427 -11.01 -49.62 19.39
C GLU A 427 -10.04 -49.12 18.29
N ASP A 428 -10.33 -49.46 17.04
CA ASP A 428 -9.42 -49.29 15.89
C ASP A 428 -9.01 -47.82 15.63
N CYS A 429 -9.88 -46.84 15.92
CA CYS A 429 -9.59 -45.40 15.73
C CYS A 429 -9.21 -44.66 17.02
N TYR A 430 -8.88 -45.39 18.10
CA TYR A 430 -8.37 -44.77 19.33
C TYR A 430 -6.97 -44.18 19.18
N SER A 431 -6.13 -44.79 18.32
CA SER A 431 -4.74 -44.36 18.11
C SER A 431 -4.59 -43.58 16.79
N PRO A 432 -3.84 -42.47 16.76
CA PRO A 432 -3.10 -41.87 17.87
C PRO A 432 -4.03 -41.14 18.86
N ASN A 433 -3.84 -41.38 20.16
CA ASN A 433 -4.69 -40.83 21.24
C ASN A 433 -4.48 -39.33 21.41
N ASN A 434 -5.21 -38.52 20.65
CA ASN A 434 -5.21 -37.07 20.72
C ASN A 434 -6.54 -36.49 20.21
N VAL A 435 -6.89 -35.29 20.70
CA VAL A 435 -8.17 -34.63 20.41
C VAL A 435 -8.40 -34.42 18.92
N LYS A 436 -7.37 -34.14 18.11
CA LYS A 436 -7.51 -33.90 16.66
C LYS A 436 -7.91 -35.18 15.91
N SER A 437 -7.24 -36.30 16.17
CA SER A 437 -7.57 -37.57 15.52
C SER A 437 -8.97 -38.07 15.90
N HIS A 438 -9.36 -37.94 17.17
CA HIS A 438 -10.69 -38.28 17.64
C HIS A 438 -11.77 -37.34 17.08
N ALA A 439 -11.51 -36.03 17.02
CA ALA A 439 -12.39 -35.03 16.41
C ALA A 439 -12.60 -35.31 14.91
N SER A 440 -11.55 -35.57 14.13
CA SER A 440 -11.68 -35.91 12.71
C SER A 440 -12.61 -37.10 12.47
N TYR A 441 -12.50 -38.18 13.26
CA TYR A 441 -13.38 -39.34 13.09
C TYR A 441 -14.84 -39.01 13.45
N ALA A 442 -15.06 -38.29 14.55
CA ALA A 442 -16.40 -37.86 14.96
C ALA A 442 -17.05 -36.89 13.95
N PHE A 443 -16.25 -35.99 13.36
CA PHE A 443 -16.70 -35.04 12.36
C PHE A 443 -17.07 -35.73 11.05
N ASP A 444 -16.26 -36.66 10.53
CA ASP A 444 -16.63 -37.47 9.36
C ASP A 444 -17.89 -38.30 9.63
N SER A 445 -17.97 -38.96 10.79
CA SER A 445 -19.14 -39.75 11.17
C SER A 445 -20.44 -38.93 11.15
N TYR A 446 -20.40 -37.69 11.65
CA TYR A 446 -21.53 -36.76 11.56
C TYR A 446 -21.80 -36.33 10.12
N TYR A 447 -20.78 -35.92 9.38
CA TYR A 447 -20.87 -35.42 8.01
C TYR A 447 -21.47 -36.45 7.04
N GLN A 448 -21.02 -37.71 7.08
CA GLN A 448 -21.62 -38.80 6.29
C GLN A 448 -23.08 -39.06 6.72
N LYS A 449 -23.36 -39.03 8.03
CA LYS A 449 -24.72 -39.24 8.58
C LYS A 449 -25.70 -38.14 8.18
N GLN A 450 -25.25 -36.90 8.01
CA GLN A 450 -26.05 -35.79 7.47
C GLN A 450 -26.14 -35.80 5.94
N GLY A 451 -25.72 -36.87 5.27
CA GLY A 451 -25.77 -36.98 3.81
C GLY A 451 -24.90 -35.94 3.10
N ARG A 452 -23.79 -35.51 3.74
CA ARG A 452 -22.83 -34.53 3.21
C ARG A 452 -23.44 -33.14 2.94
N ALA A 453 -24.52 -32.80 3.64
CA ALA A 453 -25.22 -31.51 3.48
C ALA A 453 -24.30 -30.30 3.70
N ALA A 454 -24.52 -29.22 2.95
CA ALA A 454 -23.75 -27.98 3.09
C ALA A 454 -23.79 -27.45 4.54
N GLY A 455 -22.62 -27.13 5.10
CA GLY A 455 -22.48 -26.68 6.49
C GLY A 455 -22.42 -27.81 7.54
N SER A 456 -22.64 -29.08 7.18
CA SER A 456 -22.51 -30.20 8.15
C SER A 456 -21.06 -30.55 8.54
N CYS A 457 -20.07 -29.90 7.91
CA CYS A 457 -18.65 -29.97 8.24
C CYS A 457 -18.09 -28.58 8.69
N ASP A 458 -18.90 -27.77 9.36
CA ASP A 458 -18.45 -26.46 9.88
C ASP A 458 -17.91 -26.54 11.32
N PHE A 459 -18.65 -27.17 12.23
CA PHE A 459 -18.29 -27.33 13.65
C PHE A 459 -17.86 -26.02 14.34
N ASN A 460 -18.45 -24.88 13.99
CA ASN A 460 -18.08 -23.55 14.47
C ASN A 460 -16.66 -23.13 14.02
N GLY A 461 -16.27 -23.54 12.81
CA GLY A 461 -15.05 -23.13 12.12
C GLY A 461 -13.79 -23.95 12.40
N VAL A 462 -13.90 -25.15 13.01
CA VAL A 462 -12.73 -26.00 13.38
C VAL A 462 -12.56 -27.26 12.52
N ALA A 463 -13.44 -27.46 11.54
CA ALA A 463 -13.44 -28.61 10.63
C ALA A 463 -13.39 -28.17 9.16
N THR A 464 -12.88 -29.05 8.30
CA THR A 464 -12.84 -28.86 6.84
C THR A 464 -13.18 -30.14 6.11
N ILE A 465 -13.78 -30.00 4.92
CA ILE A 465 -13.95 -31.12 4.00
C ILE A 465 -12.58 -31.39 3.33
N THR A 466 -12.24 -32.66 3.17
CA THR A 466 -11.11 -33.15 2.39
C THR A 466 -11.56 -34.29 1.47
N THR A 467 -10.84 -34.52 0.38
CA THR A 467 -10.99 -35.63 -0.58
C THR A 467 -9.98 -36.74 -0.34
N THR A 468 -8.95 -36.48 0.48
CA THR A 468 -7.94 -37.46 0.89
C THR A 468 -8.52 -38.38 1.97
N ASP A 469 -8.48 -39.69 1.76
CA ASP A 469 -8.96 -40.68 2.75
C ASP A 469 -8.10 -40.58 4.04
N PRO A 470 -8.69 -40.18 5.19
CA PRO A 470 -7.97 -40.05 6.46
C PRO A 470 -7.79 -41.39 7.21
N SER A 471 -8.26 -42.50 6.64
CA SER A 471 -8.10 -43.85 7.20
C SER A 471 -6.63 -44.27 7.29
N HIS A 472 -6.25 -44.95 8.37
CA HIS A 472 -4.87 -45.36 8.61
C HIS A 472 -4.80 -46.60 9.52
N GLY A 473 -3.93 -47.55 9.17
CA GLY A 473 -3.84 -48.82 9.91
C GLY A 473 -5.15 -49.61 9.84
N SER A 474 -5.72 -49.97 10.98
CA SER A 474 -7.07 -50.54 11.07
C SER A 474 -8.18 -49.50 11.23
N CYS A 475 -7.85 -48.22 11.48
CA CYS A 475 -8.82 -47.15 11.58
C CYS A 475 -9.40 -46.81 10.20
N ILE A 476 -10.62 -47.27 9.92
CA ILE A 476 -11.34 -46.96 8.68
C ILE A 476 -12.44 -45.93 8.96
N PHE A 477 -12.33 -44.76 8.33
CA PHE A 477 -13.29 -43.68 8.49
C PHE A 477 -14.65 -44.02 7.87
N PRO A 478 -15.77 -43.50 8.40
CA PRO A 478 -17.11 -43.77 7.89
C PRO A 478 -17.28 -43.52 6.39
N GLY A 479 -16.67 -42.47 5.83
CA GLY A 479 -16.70 -42.18 4.39
C GLY A 479 -16.02 -43.23 3.52
N SER A 480 -15.07 -44.00 4.09
CA SER A 480 -14.21 -44.96 3.38
C SER A 480 -14.80 -46.38 3.39
N LYS A 481 -15.77 -46.64 4.29
CA LYS A 481 -16.47 -47.94 4.40
C LYS A 481 -17.35 -48.17 3.15
N LYS A 482 -16.79 -48.83 2.12
CA LYS A 482 -17.50 -49.19 0.87
C LYS A 482 -18.80 -49.94 1.17
N VAL A 483 -19.94 -49.32 0.88
CA VAL A 483 -21.28 -49.93 1.06
C VAL A 483 -21.46 -51.08 0.08
N SER A 484 -21.17 -52.30 0.54
CA SER A 484 -21.48 -53.52 -0.19
C SER A 484 -22.94 -53.89 0.06
N ASN A 485 -23.77 -53.77 -0.98
CA ASN A 485 -25.13 -54.33 -0.98
C ASN A 485 -25.08 -55.87 -0.96
N LYS A 486 -24.88 -56.46 0.23
CA LYS A 486 -25.03 -57.89 0.48
C LYS A 486 -26.42 -58.19 1.03
N THR A 487 -27.36 -58.46 0.13
CA THR A 487 -28.60 -59.15 0.45
C THR A 487 -28.32 -60.57 0.94
N ARG A 488 -28.86 -60.95 2.11
CA ARG A 488 -29.17 -62.35 2.46
C ARG A 488 -30.16 -62.44 3.62
N GLN A 489 -31.41 -62.81 3.30
CA GLN A 489 -32.29 -63.76 4.02
C GLN A 489 -32.67 -63.45 5.49
N THR A 490 -33.89 -63.75 6.00
CA THR A 490 -34.95 -64.69 5.55
C THR A 490 -36.31 -64.43 6.24
N VAL A 491 -37.35 -65.17 5.80
CA VAL A 491 -38.63 -65.52 6.47
C VAL A 491 -39.89 -64.68 6.15
N ASN A 492 -40.81 -65.31 5.38
CA ASN A 492 -42.29 -65.41 5.46
C ASN A 492 -43.16 -64.20 5.90
N SER A 493 -44.38 -63.94 5.37
CA SER A 493 -45.27 -64.70 4.45
C SER A 493 -46.45 -63.85 3.92
N THR A 494 -47.24 -64.44 3.01
CA THR A 494 -48.68 -64.19 2.73
C THR A 494 -49.17 -62.90 2.01
N HIS A 495 -49.59 -63.12 0.75
CA HIS A 495 -50.89 -62.75 0.14
C HIS A 495 -51.25 -61.34 -0.43
N SER A 496 -51.24 -61.30 -1.77
CA SER A 496 -52.36 -60.94 -2.69
C SER A 496 -52.98 -59.53 -2.78
N SER A 497 -52.67 -58.87 -3.90
CA SER A 497 -53.58 -58.35 -4.95
C SER A 497 -54.56 -57.18 -4.76
N SER A 498 -54.51 -56.28 -5.77
CA SER A 498 -55.62 -55.58 -6.45
C SER A 498 -56.30 -54.36 -5.80
N GLY A 499 -56.82 -53.45 -6.65
CA GLY A 499 -58.05 -52.70 -6.34
C GLY A 499 -57.97 -51.17 -6.11
N VAL A 500 -57.69 -50.40 -7.18
CA VAL A 500 -58.42 -49.21 -7.70
C VAL A 500 -59.29 -48.30 -6.77
N ASP A 501 -59.38 -47.02 -7.18
CA ASP A 501 -60.35 -45.94 -6.81
C ASP A 501 -59.99 -45.09 -5.55
N ARG A 502 -60.15 -43.75 -5.52
CA ARG A 502 -60.50 -42.74 -6.56
C ARG A 502 -60.34 -41.31 -6.02
N LEU A 503 -59.98 -40.31 -6.85
CA LEU A 503 -60.67 -38.99 -6.93
C LEU A 503 -60.07 -37.99 -7.97
N ARG A 504 -60.68 -38.00 -9.16
CA ARG A 504 -60.97 -36.91 -10.12
C ARG A 504 -60.05 -35.68 -10.31
N PHE A 505 -59.57 -35.56 -11.54
CA PHE A 505 -59.35 -34.29 -12.29
C PHE A 505 -60.66 -33.49 -12.53
N VAL A 506 -60.54 -32.15 -12.65
CA VAL A 506 -61.26 -31.27 -13.62
C VAL A 506 -60.33 -30.11 -14.03
N ALA A 507 -60.52 -29.52 -15.22
CA ALA A 507 -59.68 -28.48 -15.83
C ALA A 507 -60.48 -27.30 -16.43
N PHE A 508 -59.76 -26.34 -17.04
CA PHE A 508 -60.17 -25.25 -17.99
C PHE A 508 -60.66 -23.87 -17.46
N GLY A 509 -59.99 -22.80 -17.92
CA GLY A 509 -60.59 -21.91 -18.95
C GLY A 509 -61.12 -20.48 -18.63
N SER A 510 -60.21 -19.48 -18.59
CA SER A 510 -60.33 -18.08 -19.11
C SER A 510 -61.50 -17.09 -18.75
N SER A 511 -61.12 -15.83 -18.41
CA SER A 511 -61.63 -14.53 -18.96
C SER A 511 -62.17 -13.41 -18.00
N ARG A 512 -61.43 -12.28 -17.95
CA ARG A 512 -61.85 -10.83 -18.09
C ARG A 512 -62.90 -10.09 -17.20
N ILE A 513 -62.52 -8.83 -16.81
CA ILE A 513 -63.25 -7.51 -16.73
C ILE A 513 -63.03 -6.68 -15.43
N SER A 514 -63.33 -5.36 -15.46
CA SER A 514 -62.54 -4.26 -14.85
C SER A 514 -63.32 -3.22 -13.99
N ALA A 515 -62.55 -2.41 -13.22
CA ALA A 515 -62.86 -1.05 -12.67
C ALA A 515 -63.76 -0.97 -11.40
N ILE A 516 -63.82 0.07 -10.53
CA ILE A 516 -63.43 1.52 -10.54
C ILE A 516 -62.96 2.01 -9.11
N SER A 517 -62.03 2.99 -9.03
CA SER A 517 -61.68 3.98 -7.93
C SER A 517 -61.62 3.58 -6.43
N GLY A 518 -60.76 4.18 -5.57
CA GLY A 518 -59.67 5.14 -5.77
C GLY A 518 -59.32 5.97 -4.50
N ILE A 519 -58.03 6.20 -4.23
CA ILE A 519 -57.46 7.23 -3.31
C ILE A 519 -56.16 7.74 -3.96
N LYS A 520 -55.86 9.05 -3.84
CA LYS A 520 -54.80 9.73 -4.62
C LYS A 520 -53.38 9.36 -4.17
N MET A 521 -52.69 8.58 -4.98
CA MET A 521 -51.30 8.14 -4.74
C MET A 521 -50.25 9.14 -5.28
N ARG A 522 -50.40 10.44 -5.02
CA ARG A 522 -49.44 11.47 -5.47
C ARG A 522 -48.46 11.93 -4.37
N ASP A 523 -48.83 11.76 -3.10
CA ASP A 523 -48.00 12.24 -1.96
C ASP A 523 -47.01 11.18 -1.43
N CYS A 524 -47.26 9.88 -1.63
CA CYS A 524 -46.31 8.82 -1.22
C CYS A 524 -44.98 8.82 -2.00
N LYS A 525 -44.94 9.36 -3.23
CA LYS A 525 -43.70 9.37 -4.03
C LYS A 525 -42.68 10.38 -3.50
N LEU A 526 -43.11 11.53 -2.96
CA LEU A 526 -42.18 12.47 -2.33
C LEU A 526 -41.57 11.88 -1.05
N LEU A 527 -42.38 11.20 -0.22
CA LEU A 527 -41.90 10.57 1.01
C LEU A 527 -40.91 9.43 0.72
N SER A 528 -41.21 8.58 -0.27
CA SER A 528 -40.37 7.43 -0.61
C SER A 528 -39.04 7.85 -1.26
N PHE A 529 -39.04 8.88 -2.12
CA PHE A 529 -37.79 9.45 -2.65
C PHE A 529 -36.94 10.17 -1.58
N ALA A 530 -37.57 10.81 -0.59
CA ALA A 530 -36.84 11.39 0.54
C ALA A 530 -36.16 10.31 1.39
N ILE A 531 -36.82 9.18 1.63
CA ILE A 531 -36.27 8.05 2.39
C ILE A 531 -35.15 7.34 1.59
N PHE A 532 -35.33 7.10 0.29
CA PHE A 532 -34.27 6.53 -0.56
C PHE A 532 -33.07 7.47 -0.72
N GLY A 533 -33.29 8.78 -0.82
CA GLY A 533 -32.21 9.78 -0.86
C GLY A 533 -31.41 9.86 0.44
N VAL A 534 -32.05 9.63 1.60
CA VAL A 534 -31.36 9.53 2.90
C VAL A 534 -30.60 8.20 3.04
N LEU A 535 -31.12 7.09 2.50
CA LEU A 535 -30.41 5.80 2.50
C LEU A 535 -29.19 5.77 1.55
N PHE A 536 -29.26 6.46 0.41
CA PHE A 536 -28.11 6.62 -0.51
C PHE A 536 -26.93 7.41 0.08
N LEU A 537 -27.14 8.17 1.16
CA LEU A 537 -26.11 9.03 1.76
C LEU A 537 -25.25 8.33 2.84
N VAL A 538 -25.51 7.07 3.18
CA VAL A 538 -24.92 6.43 4.39
C VAL A 538 -23.98 5.25 4.10
N ASN A 539 -24.00 4.65 2.90
CA ASN A 539 -23.20 3.45 2.59
C ASN A 539 -22.22 3.63 1.42
N GLY A 540 -21.38 4.67 1.49
CA GLY A 540 -20.17 4.76 0.67
C GLY A 540 -18.97 4.16 1.41
N VAL A 541 -18.48 3.00 0.98
CA VAL A 541 -17.21 2.45 1.48
C VAL A 541 -16.07 3.08 0.70
N ILE A 542 -15.26 3.89 1.38
CA ILE A 542 -14.17 4.67 0.78
C ILE A 542 -12.96 3.74 0.58
N GLY A 543 -12.62 3.44 -0.68
CA GLY A 543 -11.43 2.68 -1.08
C GLY A 543 -10.10 3.45 -0.97
N GLU A 544 -9.99 4.35 0.01
CA GLU A 544 -8.83 5.22 0.23
C GLU A 544 -8.23 4.95 1.63
N ASP A 545 -6.98 5.35 1.86
CA ASP A 545 -6.36 5.23 3.19
C ASP A 545 -7.25 5.93 4.27
N PRO A 546 -7.40 5.35 5.48
CA PRO A 546 -8.45 5.75 6.41
C PRO A 546 -8.43 7.24 6.78
N TYR A 547 -9.59 7.89 6.65
CA TYR A 547 -9.73 9.29 7.00
C TYR A 547 -9.96 9.50 8.51
N ARG A 548 -9.21 10.44 9.07
CA ARG A 548 -9.34 10.92 10.46
C ARG A 548 -9.75 12.40 10.45
N PHE A 549 -11.00 12.66 10.80
CA PHE A 549 -11.55 14.02 10.83
C PHE A 549 -11.39 14.65 12.22
N PHE A 550 -10.76 15.82 12.28
CA PHE A 550 -10.59 16.60 13.49
C PHE A 550 -11.17 18.01 13.29
N THR A 551 -12.00 18.45 14.24
CA THR A 551 -12.49 19.84 14.28
C THR A 551 -11.89 20.54 15.49
N TRP A 552 -11.11 21.59 15.25
CA TRP A 552 -10.34 22.31 16.26
C TRP A 552 -10.81 23.75 16.39
N LYS A 553 -11.39 24.10 17.54
CA LYS A 553 -11.72 25.47 17.92
C LYS A 553 -10.53 26.06 18.67
N VAL A 554 -9.84 27.02 18.06
CA VAL A 554 -8.66 27.70 18.62
C VAL A 554 -9.12 28.95 19.34
N THR A 555 -8.97 28.99 20.66
CA THR A 555 -9.43 30.07 21.52
C THR A 555 -8.33 30.56 22.46
N TYR A 556 -8.47 31.78 22.99
CA TYR A 556 -7.75 32.14 24.20
C TYR A 556 -8.54 31.66 25.43
N GLY A 557 -7.83 31.15 26.42
CA GLY A 557 -8.41 30.77 27.71
C GLY A 557 -7.38 30.79 28.84
N ASP A 558 -7.85 30.47 30.04
CA ASP A 558 -7.03 30.49 31.25
C ASP A 558 -6.26 29.18 31.43
N ILE A 559 -4.94 29.28 31.62
CA ILE A 559 -4.04 28.15 31.90
C ILE A 559 -3.20 28.44 33.16
N TYR A 560 -2.74 27.38 33.83
CA TYR A 560 -2.02 27.46 35.11
C TYR A 560 -0.69 26.68 35.08
N PRO A 561 0.18 26.89 34.07
CA PRO A 561 1.34 26.02 33.80
C PRO A 561 2.33 25.96 34.97
N LEU A 562 2.63 27.10 35.60
CA LEU A 562 3.51 27.20 36.77
C LEU A 562 2.72 27.63 38.02
N GLY A 563 1.48 27.15 38.17
CA GLY A 563 0.54 27.56 39.24
C GLY A 563 -0.03 28.97 39.10
N VAL A 564 0.58 29.82 38.27
CA VAL A 564 0.13 31.19 38.00
C VAL A 564 -0.82 31.24 36.81
N LYS A 565 -2.01 31.83 37.02
CA LYS A 565 -3.02 32.10 35.99
C LYS A 565 -2.44 32.93 34.84
N GLN A 566 -2.54 32.41 33.61
CA GLN A 566 -2.07 33.05 32.39
C GLN A 566 -3.07 32.84 31.25
N ARG A 567 -3.14 33.78 30.30
CA ARG A 567 -3.92 33.61 29.07
C ARG A 567 -3.12 32.84 28.02
N GLY A 568 -3.48 31.58 27.80
CA GLY A 568 -2.87 30.68 26.79
C GLY A 568 -3.78 30.45 25.59
N ILE A 569 -3.23 29.80 24.55
CA ILE A 569 -3.99 29.28 23.41
C ILE A 569 -4.47 27.88 23.76
N LEU A 570 -5.78 27.69 23.71
CA LEU A 570 -6.46 26.41 23.89
C LEU A 570 -6.92 25.88 22.54
N ILE A 571 -6.86 24.57 22.36
CA ILE A 571 -7.48 23.87 21.24
C ILE A 571 -8.58 22.98 21.82
N ASN A 572 -9.83 23.20 21.40
CA ASN A 572 -11.01 22.55 21.98
C ASN A 572 -11.09 22.69 23.52
N GLY A 573 -10.63 23.82 24.06
CA GLY A 573 -10.59 24.09 25.50
C GLY A 573 -9.44 23.41 26.26
N GLN A 574 -8.53 22.71 25.58
CA GLN A 574 -7.44 21.94 26.19
C GLN A 574 -6.08 22.66 26.08
N PHE A 575 -5.27 22.53 27.13
CA PHE A 575 -3.84 22.82 27.13
C PHE A 575 -3.08 21.77 27.98
N PRO A 576 -2.11 21.03 27.40
CA PRO A 576 -1.74 20.99 25.98
C PRO A 576 -2.92 20.64 25.06
N GLY A 577 -2.77 20.88 23.76
CA GLY A 577 -3.78 20.56 22.76
C GLY A 577 -4.06 19.05 22.66
N PRO A 578 -5.19 18.65 22.07
CA PRO A 578 -5.59 17.26 21.96
C PRO A 578 -4.56 16.42 21.20
N GLN A 579 -4.35 15.19 21.68
CA GLN A 579 -3.51 14.20 21.00
C GLN A 579 -4.14 13.82 19.64
N ILE A 580 -3.32 13.77 18.59
CA ILE A 580 -3.67 13.08 17.34
C ILE A 580 -3.14 11.65 17.45
N ASP A 581 -4.01 10.66 17.28
CA ASP A 581 -3.65 9.25 17.07
C ASP A 581 -4.03 8.86 15.65
N ALA A 582 -3.06 8.34 14.90
CA ALA A 582 -3.19 7.95 13.50
C ALA A 582 -2.43 6.64 13.23
N VAL A 583 -2.82 5.89 12.21
CA VAL A 583 -2.02 4.77 11.68
C VAL A 583 -1.22 5.25 10.46
N THR A 584 -0.09 4.63 10.13
CA THR A 584 0.71 4.99 8.96
C THR A 584 -0.12 4.96 7.66
N ASN A 585 0.03 6.04 6.89
CA ASN A 585 -0.73 6.46 5.71
C ASN A 585 -2.16 6.98 5.94
N ASP A 586 -2.70 7.03 7.17
CA ASP A 586 -4.00 7.67 7.44
C ASP A 586 -4.06 9.10 6.85
N ASN A 587 -5.23 9.47 6.35
CA ASN A 587 -5.54 10.80 5.82
C ASN A 587 -6.15 11.68 6.92
N LEU A 588 -5.37 12.63 7.45
CA LEU A 588 -5.79 13.53 8.53
C LEU A 588 -6.42 14.79 7.94
N VAL A 589 -7.71 15.00 8.21
CA VAL A 589 -8.49 16.16 7.77
C VAL A 589 -8.79 17.04 8.99
N ILE A 590 -8.01 18.10 9.17
CA ILE A 590 -7.99 18.92 10.39
C ILE A 590 -8.56 20.30 10.09
N SER A 591 -9.83 20.51 10.44
CA SER A 591 -10.54 21.77 10.27
C SER A 591 -10.29 22.70 11.46
N VAL A 592 -9.44 23.71 11.26
CA VAL A 592 -9.01 24.67 12.27
C VAL A 592 -9.85 25.95 12.17
N PHE A 593 -10.67 26.20 13.19
CA PHE A 593 -11.49 27.40 13.34
C PHE A 593 -10.78 28.39 14.27
N ASN A 594 -10.44 29.56 13.73
CA ASN A 594 -9.71 30.60 14.46
C ASN A 594 -10.67 31.57 15.17
N TYR A 595 -10.86 31.38 16.48
CA TYR A 595 -11.60 32.31 17.34
C TYR A 595 -10.67 33.27 18.11
N LEU A 596 -9.37 33.31 17.79
CA LEU A 596 -8.46 34.32 18.31
C LEU A 596 -8.76 35.67 17.65
N ARG A 597 -8.40 36.77 18.33
CA ARG A 597 -8.46 38.13 17.77
C ARG A 597 -7.27 38.46 16.86
N GLU A 598 -6.52 37.45 16.42
CA GLU A 598 -5.35 37.55 15.57
C GLU A 598 -5.35 36.44 14.51
N PRO A 599 -4.72 36.64 13.33
CA PRO A 599 -4.50 35.55 12.39
C PRO A 599 -3.67 34.42 13.01
N PHE A 600 -3.85 33.19 12.52
CA PHE A 600 -3.30 31.98 13.13
C PHE A 600 -2.85 30.95 12.08
N LEU A 601 -1.87 30.10 12.43
CA LEU A 601 -1.40 28.94 11.66
C LEU A 601 -0.87 27.86 12.63
N ILE A 602 -0.94 26.60 12.23
CA ILE A 602 -0.32 25.44 12.89
C ILE A 602 0.65 24.78 11.91
N SER A 603 1.82 24.36 12.41
CA SER A 603 2.79 23.52 11.70
C SER A 603 2.94 22.16 12.41
N TRP A 604 3.44 21.17 11.66
CA TRP A 604 3.39 19.74 11.97
C TRP A 604 4.81 19.17 12.03
N ASP A 605 5.43 19.25 13.21
CA ASP A 605 6.87 19.02 13.38
C ASP A 605 7.26 17.59 13.00
N GLY A 606 8.10 17.46 11.97
CA GLY A 606 8.57 16.18 11.44
C GLY A 606 7.58 15.41 10.54
N ILE A 607 6.39 15.96 10.24
CA ILE A 607 5.50 15.37 9.23
C ILE A 607 6.00 15.74 7.83
N GLN A 608 6.23 14.74 6.97
CA GLN A 608 6.87 14.92 5.66
C GLN A 608 5.97 15.59 4.61
N GLN A 609 4.64 15.63 4.81
CA GLN A 609 3.71 16.32 3.90
C GLN A 609 3.97 16.01 2.40
N ARG A 610 4.19 14.73 2.07
CA ARG A 610 4.73 14.34 0.75
C ARG A 610 3.87 14.88 -0.38
N ARG A 611 4.52 15.53 -1.35
CA ARG A 611 3.92 16.23 -2.51
C ARG A 611 3.02 17.39 -2.13
N ASN A 612 3.01 17.86 -0.88
CA ASN A 612 1.97 18.73 -0.35
C ASN A 612 2.49 19.86 0.55
N SER A 613 3.43 20.66 0.05
CA SER A 613 3.94 21.85 0.77
C SER A 613 2.84 22.87 1.12
N TRP A 614 1.65 22.77 0.52
CA TRP A 614 0.45 23.54 0.86
C TRP A 614 -0.16 23.25 2.25
N GLN A 615 0.28 22.20 2.95
CA GLN A 615 -0.27 21.79 4.25
C GLN A 615 0.73 21.95 5.40
N ASP A 616 1.97 22.34 5.06
CA ASP A 616 3.08 22.58 5.97
C ASP A 616 2.73 23.57 7.10
N GLY A 617 1.96 24.61 6.78
CA GLY A 617 1.37 25.49 7.78
C GLY A 617 2.33 26.52 8.37
N ASN A 618 3.43 26.83 7.70
CA ASN A 618 4.27 27.99 7.97
C ASN A 618 3.82 29.19 7.11
N PHE A 619 4.23 30.42 7.46
CA PHE A 619 3.82 31.60 6.68
C PHE A 619 4.41 31.60 5.25
N GLY A 620 5.57 30.98 5.02
CA GLY A 620 6.13 30.89 3.66
C GLY A 620 5.33 29.96 2.74
N THR A 621 4.56 29.03 3.30
CA THR A 621 3.75 28.04 2.59
C THR A 621 2.26 28.41 2.56
N ASN A 622 1.72 28.95 3.67
CA ASN A 622 0.31 29.23 3.87
C ASN A 622 0.01 30.68 4.24
N CYS A 623 -1.08 31.23 3.71
CA CYS A 623 -1.68 32.45 4.24
C CYS A 623 -2.33 32.18 5.62
N PRO A 624 -2.10 33.03 6.64
CA PRO A 624 -2.74 32.90 7.94
C PRO A 624 -4.26 32.86 7.91
N ILE A 625 -4.84 31.99 8.73
CA ILE A 625 -6.29 31.89 8.96
C ILE A 625 -6.76 33.18 9.66
N PRO A 626 -7.62 34.02 9.05
CA PRO A 626 -8.07 35.24 9.69
C PRO A 626 -8.94 34.99 10.93
N PRO A 627 -9.08 35.96 11.85
CA PRO A 627 -10.06 35.91 12.94
C PRO A 627 -11.47 35.62 12.42
N GLY A 628 -12.18 34.69 13.08
CA GLY A 628 -13.54 34.29 12.71
C GLY A 628 -13.64 33.46 11.42
N ARG A 629 -12.51 33.04 10.85
CA ARG A 629 -12.45 32.15 9.68
C ARG A 629 -11.87 30.78 10.06
N ASN A 630 -11.95 29.85 9.12
CA ASN A 630 -11.37 28.52 9.24
C ASN A 630 -10.46 28.21 8.04
N PHE A 631 -9.68 27.15 8.19
CA PHE A 631 -8.96 26.47 7.12
C PHE A 631 -8.90 24.98 7.46
N THR A 632 -8.92 24.12 6.45
CA THR A 632 -8.86 22.67 6.65
C THR A 632 -7.57 22.15 6.04
N TYR A 633 -6.73 21.59 6.90
CA TYR A 633 -5.50 20.91 6.50
C TYR A 633 -5.82 19.47 6.10
N ASN A 634 -5.31 19.03 4.95
CA ASN A 634 -5.50 17.67 4.41
C ASN A 634 -4.13 16.98 4.30
N ILE A 635 -3.77 16.19 5.30
CA ILE A 635 -2.41 15.70 5.56
C ILE A 635 -2.39 14.18 5.46
N GLN A 636 -1.52 13.59 4.64
CA GLN A 636 -1.29 12.14 4.68
C GLN A 636 -0.03 11.82 5.48
N VAL A 637 -0.15 10.98 6.52
CA VAL A 637 1.00 10.50 7.32
C VAL A 637 1.72 9.32 6.64
N LYS A 638 2.12 9.53 5.38
CA LYS A 638 2.59 8.49 4.46
C LYS A 638 3.98 7.95 4.80
N ASP A 639 4.10 6.63 4.93
CA ASP A 639 5.28 5.88 5.36
C ASP A 639 5.91 6.41 6.67
N GLN A 640 5.12 7.02 7.56
CA GLN A 640 5.61 7.54 8.85
C GLN A 640 5.02 6.74 10.00
N ILE A 641 5.86 6.44 10.99
CA ILE A 641 5.49 5.89 12.29
C ILE A 641 6.29 6.66 13.36
N GLY A 642 5.93 6.54 14.63
CA GLY A 642 6.69 7.14 15.73
C GLY A 642 5.97 8.31 16.39
N SER A 643 6.77 9.27 16.86
CA SER A 643 6.34 10.30 17.80
C SER A 643 6.67 11.69 17.27
N PHE A 644 5.64 12.51 17.08
CA PHE A 644 5.71 13.86 16.50
C PHE A 644 4.84 14.82 17.32
N PHE A 645 4.82 16.11 16.98
CA PHE A 645 3.95 17.09 17.64
C PHE A 645 3.57 18.21 16.67
N TYR A 646 2.51 18.95 16.99
CA TYR A 646 2.13 20.17 16.27
C TYR A 646 2.24 21.38 17.18
N PHE A 647 2.40 22.58 16.60
CA PHE A 647 2.48 23.82 17.36
C PHE A 647 2.07 25.05 16.51
N PRO A 648 1.71 26.19 17.15
CA PRO A 648 1.41 27.42 16.43
C PRO A 648 2.67 28.07 15.82
N SER A 649 2.76 28.10 14.50
CA SER A 649 3.93 28.60 13.75
C SER A 649 3.97 30.12 13.58
N LEU A 650 2.85 30.81 13.75
CA LEU A 650 2.75 32.23 13.44
C LEU A 650 3.20 33.14 14.60
N LYS A 651 3.89 34.24 14.26
CA LYS A 651 4.38 35.24 15.22
C LYS A 651 5.18 34.55 16.35
N PHE A 652 4.71 34.70 17.58
CA PHE A 652 5.28 34.10 18.79
C PHE A 652 4.19 33.30 19.53
N HIS A 653 3.25 32.71 18.78
CA HIS A 653 2.09 32.00 19.35
C HIS A 653 2.47 30.69 20.06
N LYS A 654 3.56 30.00 19.65
CA LYS A 654 4.13 28.83 20.36
C LYS A 654 4.35 29.10 21.85
N ALA A 655 4.73 30.33 22.21
CA ALA A 655 4.95 30.75 23.60
C ALA A 655 3.67 30.92 24.43
N ALA A 656 2.49 30.84 23.80
CA ALA A 656 1.19 30.85 24.47
C ALA A 656 0.62 29.43 24.67
N GLY A 657 1.34 28.38 24.27
CA GLY A 657 0.83 27.02 24.22
C GLY A 657 0.28 26.67 22.84
N GLY A 658 -0.90 26.03 22.79
CA GLY A 658 -1.50 25.55 21.53
C GLY A 658 -0.74 24.41 20.84
N PHE A 659 0.27 23.83 21.48
CA PHE A 659 0.98 22.63 21.00
C PHE A 659 0.33 21.35 21.53
N GLY A 660 0.46 20.24 20.80
CA GLY A 660 -0.05 18.93 21.19
C GLY A 660 0.66 17.79 20.47
N GLY A 661 0.49 16.56 20.96
CA GLY A 661 1.19 15.38 20.45
C GLY A 661 0.55 14.80 19.19
N ILE A 662 1.37 14.12 18.38
CA ILE A 662 0.96 13.28 17.25
C ILE A 662 1.63 11.91 17.43
N ARG A 663 0.82 10.85 17.44
CA ARG A 663 1.25 9.45 17.48
C ARG A 663 0.89 8.82 16.16
N ILE A 664 1.89 8.27 15.49
CA ILE A 664 1.64 7.49 14.28
C ILE A 664 2.05 6.04 14.56
N TRP A 665 1.05 5.17 14.53
CA TRP A 665 1.16 3.74 14.82
C TRP A 665 1.51 2.95 13.55
N SER A 666 2.22 1.83 13.71
CA SER A 666 2.38 0.86 12.62
C SER A 666 1.01 0.25 12.27
N ARG A 667 0.87 -0.28 11.04
CA ARG A 667 -0.35 -1.02 10.68
C ARG A 667 -0.49 -2.27 11.54
N PRO A 668 -1.72 -2.72 11.84
CA PRO A 668 -1.94 -4.05 12.40
C PRO A 668 -1.16 -5.11 11.60
N LYS A 669 -0.60 -6.10 12.31
CA LYS A 669 0.29 -7.15 11.77
C LYS A 669 1.69 -6.70 11.32
N ILE A 670 2.07 -5.41 11.34
CA ILE A 670 3.49 -5.00 11.20
C ILE A 670 4.15 -4.96 12.59
N PRO A 671 5.09 -5.88 12.91
CA PRO A 671 5.74 -5.91 14.21
C PRO A 671 6.68 -4.71 14.39
N VAL A 672 6.58 -4.04 15.54
CA VAL A 672 7.61 -3.13 16.03
C VAL A 672 8.74 -3.94 16.69
N PRO A 673 10.00 -3.47 16.69
CA PRO A 673 11.15 -4.28 17.13
C PRO A 673 11.26 -4.43 18.66
N PHE A 674 10.17 -4.30 19.41
CA PHE A 674 10.09 -4.43 20.86
C PHE A 674 8.71 -4.95 21.29
N PRO A 675 8.58 -5.62 22.45
CA PRO A 675 7.30 -6.10 22.93
C PRO A 675 6.28 -4.98 23.14
N ASN A 676 4.99 -5.31 22.98
CA ASN A 676 3.89 -4.38 23.25
C ASN A 676 3.96 -3.88 24.71
N PRO A 677 4.05 -2.55 24.95
CA PRO A 677 4.05 -2.01 26.31
C PRO A 677 2.64 -2.08 26.92
N ALA A 678 2.57 -2.13 28.25
CA ALA A 678 1.31 -2.10 29.02
C ALA A 678 0.59 -0.74 28.96
N GLY A 679 1.29 0.31 28.52
CA GLY A 679 0.73 1.63 28.26
C GLY A 679 1.72 2.53 27.52
N ASP A 680 1.21 3.58 26.89
CA ASP A 680 1.97 4.52 26.06
C ASP A 680 1.63 5.96 26.46
N PHE A 681 2.59 6.71 26.99
CA PHE A 681 2.46 8.06 27.51
C PHE A 681 3.12 9.10 26.60
N THR A 682 2.40 10.18 26.30
CA THR A 682 2.98 11.37 25.64
C THR A 682 3.55 12.28 26.71
N VAL A 683 4.75 12.80 26.48
CA VAL A 683 5.47 13.71 27.36
C VAL A 683 5.90 14.93 26.54
N LEU A 684 5.04 15.95 26.52
CA LEU A 684 5.36 17.25 25.94
C LEU A 684 6.08 18.08 27.00
N ALA A 685 7.38 18.27 26.85
CA ALA A 685 8.21 18.97 27.83
C ALA A 685 8.99 20.12 27.18
N GLY A 686 9.32 21.15 27.96
CA GLY A 686 10.01 22.33 27.44
C GLY A 686 10.02 23.51 28.41
N ASP A 687 10.77 24.55 28.06
CA ASP A 687 10.82 25.80 28.80
C ASP A 687 9.53 26.62 28.69
N TRP A 688 9.20 27.36 29.76
CA TRP A 688 8.00 28.19 29.83
C TRP A 688 8.28 29.57 30.46
N PHE A 689 7.54 30.56 30.00
CA PHE A 689 7.60 31.95 30.43
C PHE A 689 6.26 32.36 31.07
N LYS A 690 6.30 32.89 32.29
CA LYS A 690 5.13 33.54 32.94
C LYS A 690 4.74 34.83 32.23
N THR A 691 5.73 35.49 31.62
CA THR A 691 5.53 36.72 30.83
C THR A 691 4.73 36.39 29.57
N ASN A 692 3.63 37.12 29.36
CA ASN A 692 2.73 36.86 28.24
C ASN A 692 3.41 37.03 26.86
N HIS A 693 3.10 36.12 25.91
CA HIS A 693 3.68 36.10 24.56
C HIS A 693 3.59 37.43 23.78
N TYR A 694 2.55 38.25 24.00
CA TYR A 694 2.47 39.59 23.39
C TYR A 694 3.58 40.52 23.89
N ILE A 695 3.94 40.42 25.17
CA ILE A 695 4.98 41.22 25.82
C ILE A 695 6.36 40.71 25.43
N LEU A 696 6.58 39.38 25.41
CA LEU A 696 7.82 38.78 24.88
C LEU A 696 8.08 39.25 23.45
N ARG A 697 7.05 39.20 22.60
CA ARG A 697 7.15 39.64 21.20
C ARG A 697 7.37 41.15 21.05
N ARG A 698 6.47 42.00 21.56
CA ARG A 698 6.50 43.47 21.33
C ARG A 698 7.49 44.23 22.23
N GLY A 699 7.78 43.69 23.41
CA GLY A 699 8.68 44.28 24.39
C GLY A 699 10.15 43.95 24.14
N TYR A 700 10.45 42.76 23.61
CA TYR A 700 11.81 42.27 23.39
C TYR A 700 12.11 42.08 21.90
N LEU A 701 11.48 41.08 21.26
CA LEU A 701 11.85 40.63 19.91
C LEU A 701 11.64 41.71 18.82
N ASP A 702 10.47 42.37 18.78
CA ASP A 702 10.19 43.45 17.82
C ASP A 702 11.16 44.65 17.97
N ARG A 703 11.79 44.78 19.15
CA ARG A 703 12.81 45.78 19.48
C ARG A 703 14.25 45.30 19.26
N GLY A 704 14.45 44.05 18.82
CA GLY A 704 15.77 43.46 18.63
C GLY A 704 16.53 43.23 19.95
N ARG A 705 15.82 42.90 21.02
CA ARG A 705 16.39 42.52 22.32
C ARG A 705 16.22 41.03 22.54
N ALA A 706 17.21 40.42 23.18
CA ALA A 706 17.13 39.03 23.61
C ALA A 706 15.98 38.81 24.60
N LEU A 707 15.40 37.61 24.61
CA LEU A 707 14.42 37.19 25.62
C LEU A 707 15.04 37.15 27.02
N PRO A 708 14.23 37.32 28.08
CA PRO A 708 14.65 36.98 29.44
C PRO A 708 14.94 35.47 29.54
N ASN A 709 15.52 35.03 30.66
CA ASN A 709 15.56 33.60 30.96
C ASN A 709 14.12 33.06 31.18
N PRO A 710 13.82 31.81 30.77
CA PRO A 710 12.54 31.17 31.10
C PRO A 710 12.33 31.03 32.61
N ASP A 711 11.07 31.00 33.02
CA ASP A 711 10.64 30.95 34.43
C ASP A 711 10.63 29.53 35.00
N GLY A 712 10.56 28.50 34.15
CA GLY A 712 10.51 27.10 34.55
C GLY A 712 10.48 26.14 33.37
N ILE A 713 10.40 24.84 33.67
CA ILE A 713 10.14 23.75 32.71
C ILE A 713 8.75 23.18 32.99
N LEU A 714 8.05 22.73 31.94
CA LEU A 714 6.80 22.00 32.04
C LEU A 714 6.94 20.53 31.63
N ILE A 715 6.07 19.69 32.18
CA ILE A 715 5.75 18.34 31.72
C ILE A 715 4.24 18.32 31.47
N ASN A 716 3.81 18.04 30.24
CA ASN A 716 2.40 18.01 29.83
C ASN A 716 1.60 19.25 30.27
N GLY A 717 2.20 20.44 30.10
CA GLY A 717 1.59 21.72 30.46
C GLY A 717 1.55 22.03 31.96
N ARG A 718 2.20 21.22 32.81
CA ARG A 718 2.21 21.34 34.27
C ARG A 718 3.63 21.54 34.80
N GLY A 719 3.74 22.32 35.87
CA GLY A 719 4.99 22.55 36.62
C GLY A 719 5.25 21.46 37.67
N TRP A 720 5.97 21.85 38.72
CA TRP A 720 6.50 20.95 39.76
C TRP A 720 5.44 20.02 40.37
N ASN A 721 5.68 18.71 40.29
CA ASN A 721 4.79 17.61 40.70
C ASN A 721 3.34 17.72 40.17
N GLY A 722 3.08 18.51 39.13
CA GLY A 722 1.73 18.83 38.66
C GLY A 722 1.13 17.82 37.68
N TYR A 723 1.83 16.72 37.39
CA TYR A 723 1.38 15.64 36.52
C TYR A 723 1.78 14.27 37.11
N THR A 724 0.93 13.27 36.92
CA THR A 724 1.14 11.90 37.41
C THR A 724 0.98 10.89 36.27
N PHE A 725 1.96 10.00 36.13
CA PHE A 725 1.91 8.80 35.29
C PHE A 725 1.67 7.60 36.19
N THR A 726 0.55 6.88 36.01
CA THR A 726 0.23 5.69 36.80
C THR A 726 0.74 4.43 36.10
N VAL A 727 1.44 3.56 36.83
CA VAL A 727 2.03 2.32 36.32
C VAL A 727 1.82 1.15 37.27
N ASP A 728 1.72 -0.06 36.74
CA ASP A 728 1.63 -1.30 37.50
C ASP A 728 3.02 -1.91 37.66
N GLN A 729 3.33 -2.37 38.87
CA GLN A 729 4.62 -2.98 39.18
C GLN A 729 4.90 -4.20 38.27
N GLY A 730 6.14 -4.31 37.81
CA GLY A 730 6.61 -5.37 36.89
C GLY A 730 6.23 -5.16 35.43
N LYS A 731 5.33 -4.22 35.09
CA LYS A 731 4.95 -3.93 33.69
C LYS A 731 5.92 -2.94 33.04
N THR A 732 5.92 -2.89 31.70
CA THR A 732 6.77 -2.00 30.91
C THR A 732 5.92 -1.02 30.11
N TYR A 733 6.26 0.27 30.18
CA TYR A 733 5.52 1.38 29.58
C TYR A 733 6.39 2.13 28.56
N ARG A 734 5.77 2.69 27.53
CA ARG A 734 6.43 3.59 26.56
C ARG A 734 6.22 5.03 26.96
N PHE A 735 7.28 5.83 26.93
CA PHE A 735 7.24 7.28 27.10
C PHE A 735 7.74 7.95 25.82
N ARG A 736 6.88 8.74 25.18
CA ARG A 736 7.14 9.51 23.95
C ARG A 736 7.40 10.96 24.31
N ILE A 737 8.67 11.34 24.31
CA ILE A 737 9.18 12.59 24.88
C ILE A 737 9.53 13.55 23.75
N SER A 738 8.79 14.66 23.64
CA SER A 738 8.98 15.70 22.64
C SER A 738 9.35 17.03 23.30
N ASN A 739 10.46 17.65 22.86
CA ASN A 739 10.85 18.97 23.34
C ASN A 739 10.10 20.08 22.57
N VAL A 740 8.99 20.52 23.14
CA VAL A 740 8.09 21.56 22.60
C VAL A 740 8.49 22.98 23.01
N GLY A 741 9.67 23.15 23.64
CA GLY A 741 10.16 24.42 24.18
C GLY A 741 10.43 25.52 23.15
N LEU A 742 10.91 26.66 23.66
CA LEU A 742 11.26 27.84 22.87
C LEU A 742 12.77 28.05 22.79
N THR A 743 13.51 27.84 23.89
CA THR A 743 14.92 28.19 24.00
C THR A 743 15.83 27.11 24.59
N ALA A 744 15.30 26.18 25.39
CA ALA A 744 16.11 25.23 26.14
C ALA A 744 16.13 23.81 25.54
N SER A 745 17.32 23.22 25.43
CA SER A 745 17.44 21.76 25.42
C SER A 745 17.09 21.22 26.81
N ILE A 746 16.55 20.00 26.90
CA ILE A 746 16.14 19.38 28.16
C ILE A 746 16.85 18.04 28.36
N ASN A 747 16.97 17.61 29.62
CA ASN A 747 17.38 16.27 30.01
C ASN A 747 16.22 15.59 30.75
N PHE A 748 15.79 14.42 30.29
CA PHE A 748 14.74 13.59 30.88
C PHE A 748 15.35 12.38 31.60
N ARG A 749 14.82 12.02 32.77
CA ARG A 749 15.21 10.84 33.55
C ARG A 749 14.14 10.45 34.57
N ILE A 750 14.21 9.23 35.10
CA ILE A 750 13.27 8.72 36.11
C ILE A 750 14.07 8.13 37.28
N GLN A 751 13.72 8.52 38.50
CA GLN A 751 14.37 8.07 39.73
C GLN A 751 14.34 6.54 39.85
N GLY A 752 15.50 5.90 39.97
CA GLY A 752 15.63 4.45 40.11
C GLY A 752 15.34 3.63 38.84
N HIS A 753 14.96 4.26 37.72
CA HIS A 753 14.53 3.54 36.52
C HIS A 753 15.44 3.83 35.32
N LYS A 754 15.96 2.77 34.69
CA LYS A 754 16.64 2.87 33.40
C LYS A 754 15.64 2.95 32.26
N MET A 755 16.05 3.62 31.18
CA MET A 755 15.21 3.88 30.00
C MET A 755 15.83 3.24 28.77
N LYS A 756 15.10 2.36 28.09
CA LYS A 756 15.54 1.72 26.83
C LYS A 756 15.12 2.57 25.65
N LEU A 757 16.05 3.18 24.91
CA LEU A 757 15.71 3.96 23.71
C LEU A 757 15.26 3.04 22.57
N VAL A 758 14.08 3.29 21.99
CA VAL A 758 13.49 2.42 20.95
C VAL A 758 13.05 3.15 19.66
N GLU A 759 12.89 4.47 19.68
CA GLU A 759 12.56 5.27 18.49
C GLU A 759 13.04 6.73 18.65
N VAL A 760 13.43 7.34 17.53
CA VAL A 760 13.84 8.76 17.38
C VAL A 760 13.20 9.31 16.12
N GLU A 761 12.28 10.27 16.25
CA GLU A 761 11.59 10.95 15.13
C GLU A 761 11.10 9.98 14.03
N GLY A 762 10.62 8.79 14.44
CA GLY A 762 10.12 7.71 13.58
C GLY A 762 11.12 6.62 13.15
N SER A 763 12.42 6.80 13.36
CA SER A 763 13.43 5.75 13.14
C SER A 763 13.54 4.82 14.35
N HIS A 764 13.46 3.50 14.15
CA HIS A 764 13.71 2.53 15.22
C HIS A 764 15.20 2.41 15.56
N THR A 765 15.55 2.48 16.83
CA THR A 765 16.96 2.47 17.27
C THR A 765 17.46 1.09 17.69
N LEU A 766 18.79 0.89 17.60
CA LEU A 766 19.46 -0.12 18.42
C LEU A 766 19.20 0.20 19.90
N GLN A 767 18.77 -0.80 20.67
CA GLN A 767 18.08 -0.59 21.93
C GLN A 767 19.03 -0.44 23.12
N ASN A 768 19.66 0.74 23.19
CA ASN A 768 20.57 1.10 24.27
C ASN A 768 19.81 1.54 25.53
N MET A 769 20.38 1.21 26.70
CA MET A 769 19.87 1.61 28.01
C MET A 769 20.53 2.91 28.47
N TYR A 770 19.74 3.86 28.95
CA TYR A 770 20.19 5.16 29.45
C TYR A 770 19.60 5.46 30.82
N ASP A 771 20.40 6.08 31.71
CA ASP A 771 19.93 6.59 33.00
C ASP A 771 19.35 8.02 32.88
N SER A 772 19.76 8.77 31.86
CA SER A 772 19.15 10.04 31.43
C SER A 772 19.34 10.27 29.93
N LEU A 773 18.50 11.09 29.32
CA LEU A 773 18.58 11.46 27.89
C LEU A 773 18.43 12.97 27.70
N ASP A 774 19.35 13.56 26.94
CA ASP A 774 19.18 14.90 26.37
C ASP A 774 18.26 14.87 25.14
N ILE A 775 17.30 15.79 25.11
CA ILE A 775 16.39 16.06 23.98
C ILE A 775 16.49 17.53 23.61
N HIS A 776 16.95 17.82 22.39
CA HIS A 776 17.08 19.20 21.90
C HIS A 776 15.75 19.73 21.36
N LEU A 777 15.61 21.05 21.25
CA LEU A 777 14.39 21.72 20.76
C LEU A 777 13.92 21.12 19.43
N GLY A 778 12.66 20.71 19.34
CA GLY A 778 12.06 20.07 18.15
C GLY A 778 12.22 18.55 18.08
N GLN A 779 13.10 17.94 18.88
CA GLN A 779 13.31 16.49 18.82
C GLN A 779 12.25 15.71 19.60
N SER A 780 11.96 14.50 19.12
CA SER A 780 11.07 13.53 19.76
C SER A 780 11.75 12.16 19.87
N LEU A 781 11.71 11.56 21.07
CA LEU A 781 12.29 10.24 21.38
C LEU A 781 11.24 9.33 22.03
N SER A 782 11.32 8.02 21.83
CA SER A 782 10.60 7.03 22.64
C SER A 782 11.54 6.18 23.47
N VAL A 783 11.19 6.01 24.74
CA VAL A 783 11.83 5.02 25.63
C VAL A 783 10.83 4.01 26.18
N LEU A 784 11.29 2.79 26.44
CA LEU A 784 10.60 1.81 27.29
C LEU A 784 11.16 1.85 28.70
N VAL A 785 10.27 1.81 29.69
CA VAL A 785 10.58 1.86 31.12
C VAL A 785 9.82 0.76 31.83
N THR A 786 10.54 -0.15 32.49
CA THR A 786 9.94 -1.22 33.29
C THR A 786 9.80 -0.76 34.74
N ALA A 787 8.59 -0.85 35.30
CA ALA A 787 8.26 -0.51 36.68
C ALA A 787 8.76 -1.60 37.66
N ASN A 788 10.08 -1.83 37.68
CA ASN A 788 10.73 -2.94 38.38
C ASN A 788 11.24 -2.60 39.79
N GLN A 789 10.93 -1.43 40.32
CA GLN A 789 11.41 -0.97 41.61
C GLN A 789 10.45 -1.39 42.75
N PRO A 790 10.84 -1.25 44.03
CA PRO A 790 9.94 -1.46 45.17
C PRO A 790 8.65 -0.62 45.11
N VAL A 791 7.61 -1.03 45.84
CA VAL A 791 6.31 -0.35 45.84
C VAL A 791 6.37 1.00 46.55
N GLN A 792 6.55 2.06 45.77
CA GLN A 792 6.45 3.48 46.15
C GLN A 792 6.32 4.34 44.89
N ASP A 793 6.08 5.63 45.05
CA ASP A 793 6.09 6.58 43.94
C ASP A 793 7.51 7.12 43.66
N TYR A 794 7.82 7.41 42.40
CA TYR A 794 9.13 7.84 41.93
C TYR A 794 9.09 9.18 41.19
N TYR A 795 10.15 9.98 41.27
CA TYR A 795 10.26 11.22 40.50
C TYR A 795 10.57 10.94 39.01
N VAL A 796 9.70 11.40 38.10
CA VAL A 796 10.05 11.70 36.71
C VAL A 796 10.61 13.13 36.69
N VAL A 797 11.78 13.35 36.08
CA VAL A 797 12.50 14.62 36.17
C VAL A 797 12.85 15.14 34.79
N VAL A 798 12.60 16.44 34.58
CA VAL A 798 13.08 17.18 33.42
C VAL A 798 13.85 18.42 33.88
N SER A 799 15.07 18.59 33.38
CA SER A 799 15.90 19.76 33.67
C SER A 799 16.50 20.40 32.42
N SER A 800 16.67 21.72 32.41
CA SER A 800 17.29 22.44 31.29
C SER A 800 18.77 22.09 31.13
N ARG A 801 19.24 22.09 29.88
CA ARG A 801 20.62 21.80 29.49
C ARG A 801 21.27 22.99 28.80
N PHE A 802 22.57 23.16 29.01
CA PHE A 802 23.40 24.22 28.42
C PHE A 802 22.95 25.66 28.79
N THR A 803 22.26 25.82 29.92
CA THR A 803 21.83 27.11 30.47
C THR A 803 22.66 27.49 31.70
N ARG A 804 22.88 28.79 31.94
CA ARG A 804 23.61 29.28 33.12
C ARG A 804 22.91 28.92 34.44
N ARG A 805 21.58 29.05 34.45
CA ARG A 805 20.70 28.56 35.52
C ARG A 805 20.05 27.27 35.06
N VAL A 806 20.20 26.19 35.82
CA VAL A 806 19.46 24.95 35.57
C VAL A 806 18.06 25.11 36.14
N LEU A 807 17.05 24.98 35.29
CA LEU A 807 15.65 24.90 35.67
C LEU A 807 15.27 23.42 35.74
N THR A 808 14.59 23.00 36.81
CA THR A 808 14.17 21.62 37.00
C THR A 808 12.69 21.59 37.33
N THR A 809 11.98 20.62 36.76
CA THR A 809 10.61 20.26 37.14
C THR A 809 10.50 18.75 37.31
N THR A 810 9.49 18.33 38.04
CA THR A 810 9.21 16.92 38.35
C THR A 810 7.76 16.58 38.04
N ALA A 811 7.52 15.31 37.72
CA ALA A 811 6.21 14.68 37.69
C ALA A 811 6.30 13.38 38.51
N VAL A 812 5.14 12.82 38.90
CA VAL A 812 5.08 11.61 39.72
C VAL A 812 4.93 10.38 38.81
N LEU A 813 5.78 9.38 38.99
CA LEU A 813 5.54 8.00 38.51
C LEU A 813 4.90 7.24 39.68
N HIS A 814 3.57 7.17 39.68
CA HIS A 814 2.79 6.54 40.72
C HIS A 814 2.65 5.04 40.43
N TYR A 815 3.08 4.20 41.36
CA TYR A 815 2.83 2.77 41.29
C TYR A 815 1.40 2.50 41.78
N SER A 816 0.57 1.79 41.01
CA SER A 816 -0.86 1.61 41.30
C SER A 816 -1.17 0.94 42.65
N ASN A 817 -0.22 0.17 43.20
CA ASN A 817 -0.27 -0.45 44.53
C ASN A 817 0.44 0.37 45.63
N SER A 818 0.96 1.57 45.31
CA SER A 818 1.66 2.45 46.23
C SER A 818 0.73 3.20 47.17
N ARG A 819 1.15 3.29 48.45
CA ARG A 819 0.61 4.22 49.44
C ARG A 819 1.67 5.23 49.91
N LYS A 820 2.84 5.25 49.26
CA LYS A 820 3.99 6.08 49.62
C LYS A 820 4.27 7.06 48.49
N GLY A 821 4.00 8.34 48.75
CA GLY A 821 4.35 9.41 47.81
C GLY A 821 5.85 9.52 47.56
N VAL A 822 6.21 10.30 46.55
CA VAL A 822 7.59 10.51 46.10
C VAL A 822 8.51 10.93 47.25
N SER A 823 9.66 10.27 47.39
CA SER A 823 10.59 10.46 48.50
C SER A 823 12.05 10.28 48.08
N GLY A 824 12.97 10.65 48.98
CA GLY A 824 14.41 10.65 48.70
C GLY A 824 14.87 11.78 47.76
N PRO A 825 16.17 11.80 47.40
CA PRO A 825 16.72 12.83 46.53
C PRO A 825 16.26 12.67 45.08
N ILE A 826 16.00 13.80 44.44
CA ILE A 826 15.77 13.89 42.99
C ILE A 826 17.07 13.47 42.28
N PRO A 827 17.02 12.56 41.28
CA PRO A 827 18.22 12.12 40.58
C PRO A 827 18.94 13.32 39.94
N TRP A 828 20.25 13.40 40.12
CA TRP A 828 21.11 14.36 39.44
C TRP A 828 21.09 14.12 37.93
N GLY A 829 21.26 15.19 37.15
CA GLY A 829 21.35 15.13 35.70
C GLY A 829 22.49 16.02 35.21
N PRO A 830 22.97 15.81 33.96
CA PRO A 830 24.00 16.64 33.38
C PRO A 830 23.49 18.08 33.21
N THR A 831 24.39 19.07 33.29
CA THR A 831 24.08 20.51 33.29
C THR A 831 24.64 21.19 32.04
N THR A 832 25.96 21.24 31.90
CA THR A 832 26.68 21.87 30.77
C THR A 832 27.63 20.93 30.03
N GLN A 833 27.73 19.65 30.43
CA GLN A 833 28.65 18.68 29.84
C GLN A 833 28.30 18.38 28.37
N ILE A 834 28.97 19.06 27.43
CA ILE A 834 28.80 18.90 25.97
C ILE A 834 29.31 17.54 25.50
N ALA A 835 30.50 17.11 25.95
CA ALA A 835 31.10 15.85 25.53
C ALA A 835 30.19 14.64 25.81
N TRP A 836 29.50 14.63 26.95
CA TRP A 836 28.50 13.60 27.29
C TRP A 836 27.33 13.58 26.29
N SER A 837 26.81 14.76 25.92
CA SER A 837 25.72 14.91 24.95
C SER A 837 26.15 14.51 23.53
N VAL A 838 27.38 14.82 23.13
CA VAL A 838 27.97 14.36 21.85
C VAL A 838 28.07 12.84 21.84
N SER A 839 28.54 12.21 22.93
CA SER A 839 28.59 10.75 23.05
C SER A 839 27.22 10.11 22.99
N GLN A 840 26.20 10.65 23.68
CA GLN A 840 24.81 10.19 23.55
C GLN A 840 24.33 10.28 22.10
N ALA A 841 24.54 11.42 21.44
CA ALA A 841 24.09 11.61 20.06
C ALA A 841 24.75 10.62 19.08
N ARG A 842 26.05 10.32 19.27
CA ARG A 842 26.81 9.34 18.48
C ARG A 842 26.45 7.88 18.81
N SER A 843 25.92 7.59 20.00
CA SER A 843 25.48 6.24 20.42
C SER A 843 24.07 5.87 19.94
N ILE A 844 23.33 6.82 19.37
CA ILE A 844 22.03 6.56 18.72
C ILE A 844 22.29 6.03 17.30
N ARG A 845 21.85 4.80 17.04
CA ARG A 845 22.06 4.08 15.77
C ARG A 845 20.73 3.48 15.31
N TRP A 846 20.52 3.37 14.00
CA TRP A 846 19.34 2.75 13.42
C TRP A 846 19.41 1.22 13.58
N ASN A 847 18.35 0.60 14.08
CA ASN A 847 18.17 -0.83 13.96
C ASN A 847 17.80 -1.22 12.52
N LEU A 848 18.79 -1.63 11.73
CA LEU A 848 18.62 -1.99 10.31
C LEU A 848 17.86 -3.31 10.06
N THR A 849 17.50 -4.05 11.11
CA THR A 849 16.64 -5.25 11.00
C THR A 849 15.18 -4.97 11.37
N ALA A 850 14.84 -3.76 11.82
CA ALA A 850 13.48 -3.39 12.14
C ALA A 850 12.61 -3.31 10.87
N SER A 851 11.40 -3.87 10.92
CA SER A 851 10.42 -3.71 9.84
C SER A 851 10.03 -2.24 9.67
N GLY A 852 9.92 -1.79 8.43
CA GLY A 852 9.48 -0.43 8.11
C GLY A 852 7.97 -0.30 7.94
N PRO A 853 7.47 0.94 7.81
CA PRO A 853 6.12 1.19 7.30
C PRO A 853 5.96 0.87 5.80
N ARG A 854 7.08 0.62 5.09
CA ARG A 854 7.10 -0.04 3.77
C ARG A 854 7.27 -1.57 3.95
N PRO A 855 6.84 -2.41 2.99
CA PRO A 855 7.03 -3.86 3.03
C PRO A 855 8.47 -4.36 3.23
N ASN A 856 9.48 -3.52 2.98
CA ASN A 856 10.91 -3.82 3.11
C ASN A 856 11.45 -3.36 4.49
N PRO A 857 12.46 -4.04 5.07
CA PRO A 857 13.12 -3.61 6.32
C PRO A 857 13.66 -2.16 6.26
N GLN A 858 13.58 -1.44 7.39
CA GLN A 858 14.24 -0.14 7.53
C GLN A 858 15.76 -0.35 7.38
N GLY A 859 16.36 0.21 6.33
CA GLY A 859 17.78 -0.01 6.03
C GLY A 859 18.08 -0.69 4.70
N SER A 860 17.06 -1.19 3.98
CA SER A 860 17.22 -1.70 2.60
C SER A 860 17.65 -0.62 1.59
N TYR A 861 17.55 0.66 1.96
CA TYR A 861 18.08 1.78 1.20
C TYR A 861 19.45 2.20 1.77
N HIS A 862 20.52 1.81 1.09
CA HIS A 862 21.89 2.12 1.50
C HIS A 862 22.28 3.56 1.14
N TYR A 863 21.71 4.52 1.88
CA TYR A 863 21.95 5.97 1.78
C TYR A 863 23.46 6.35 1.81
N GLY A 864 24.31 5.54 2.43
CA GLY A 864 25.76 5.73 2.46
C GLY A 864 26.51 5.38 1.17
N LEU A 865 25.90 4.62 0.25
CA LEU A 865 26.49 4.29 -1.06
C LEU A 865 26.23 5.37 -2.12
N ILE A 866 25.29 6.28 -1.87
CA ILE A 866 24.91 7.33 -2.81
C ILE A 866 25.84 8.53 -2.61
N LYS A 867 26.54 8.93 -3.67
CA LYS A 867 27.41 10.11 -3.65
C LYS A 867 26.55 11.38 -3.68
N PRO A 868 26.71 12.33 -2.75
CA PRO A 868 26.03 13.63 -2.83
C PRO A 868 26.44 14.40 -4.09
N ALA A 869 25.47 15.04 -4.73
CA ALA A 869 25.69 15.89 -5.92
C ALA A 869 26.48 17.17 -5.58
N ARG A 870 26.27 17.71 -4.37
CA ARG A 870 26.99 18.87 -3.83
C ARG A 870 26.93 18.93 -2.30
N THR A 871 27.83 19.74 -1.74
CA THR A 871 27.83 20.14 -0.34
C THR A 871 27.31 21.57 -0.20
N ILE A 872 26.45 21.79 0.79
CA ILE A 872 25.94 23.09 1.22
C ILE A 872 26.42 23.29 2.66
N MET A 873 27.15 24.37 2.94
CA MET A 873 27.59 24.70 4.30
C MET A 873 26.77 25.90 4.82
N LEU A 874 26.12 25.71 5.97
CA LEU A 874 25.23 26.67 6.60
C LEU A 874 25.82 27.12 7.93
N GLY A 875 26.47 28.28 7.92
CA GLY A 875 27.03 28.94 9.10
C GLY A 875 25.98 29.82 9.79
N ASN A 876 25.75 29.62 11.08
CA ASN A 876 24.93 30.55 11.87
C ASN A 876 25.75 31.73 12.41
N SER A 877 25.07 32.86 12.57
CA SER A 877 25.60 34.05 13.23
C SER A 877 24.50 34.89 13.87
N ALA A 878 24.90 35.77 14.80
CA ALA A 878 24.02 36.68 15.54
C ALA A 878 24.33 38.16 15.25
N PRO A 879 24.23 38.65 14.00
CA PRO A 879 24.62 40.00 13.63
C PRO A 879 23.72 41.09 14.24
N TRP A 880 24.29 42.27 14.46
CA TRP A 880 23.52 43.49 14.68
C TRP A 880 23.20 44.15 13.34
N ILE A 881 21.92 44.34 13.03
CA ILE A 881 21.47 44.95 11.76
C ILE A 881 20.48 46.06 12.09
N ASN A 882 20.74 47.28 11.59
CA ASN A 882 19.92 48.48 11.82
C ASN A 882 19.60 48.71 13.31
N GLY A 883 20.63 48.57 14.18
CA GLY A 883 20.52 48.77 15.63
C GLY A 883 19.83 47.63 16.42
N LYS A 884 19.42 46.54 15.76
CA LYS A 884 18.69 45.42 16.37
C LYS A 884 19.50 44.12 16.31
N GLN A 885 19.41 43.29 17.35
CA GLN A 885 19.84 41.89 17.28
C GLN A 885 19.04 41.19 16.17
N ARG A 886 19.77 40.50 15.29
CA ARG A 886 19.25 39.59 14.29
C ARG A 886 20.00 38.26 14.37
N TYR A 887 19.44 37.22 13.78
CA TYR A 887 20.15 35.97 13.55
C TYR A 887 20.11 35.65 12.06
N ALA A 888 21.19 35.07 11.56
CA ALA A 888 21.45 34.91 10.14
C ALA A 888 22.03 33.53 9.81
N VAL A 889 21.85 33.14 8.55
CA VAL A 889 22.36 31.92 7.93
C VAL A 889 23.20 32.35 6.73
N ASN A 890 24.50 32.04 6.73
CA ASN A 890 25.45 32.54 5.72
C ASN A 890 25.33 34.07 5.49
N SER A 891 25.29 34.81 6.60
CA SER A 891 25.10 36.28 6.66
C SER A 891 23.73 36.80 6.20
N VAL A 892 22.77 35.94 5.83
CA VAL A 892 21.40 36.34 5.48
C VAL A 892 20.46 36.16 6.68
N SER A 893 19.86 37.24 7.15
CA SER A 893 18.80 37.22 8.16
C SER A 893 17.43 37.33 7.48
N TYR A 894 16.60 36.31 7.65
CA TYR A 894 15.33 36.19 6.94
C TYR A 894 14.33 37.27 7.34
N VAL A 895 13.71 37.90 6.35
CA VAL A 895 12.56 38.79 6.52
C VAL A 895 11.32 38.15 5.91
N GLN A 896 10.23 38.16 6.68
CA GLN A 896 8.91 37.71 6.22
C GLN A 896 8.37 38.68 5.15
N PRO A 897 8.03 38.21 3.93
CA PRO A 897 7.37 39.03 2.92
C PRO A 897 5.88 39.27 3.25
N ASP A 898 5.22 40.11 2.45
CA ASP A 898 3.76 40.35 2.50
C ASP A 898 2.92 39.16 2.01
N THR A 899 3.53 38.27 1.23
CA THR A 899 2.89 37.21 0.44
C THR A 899 3.65 35.89 0.68
N PRO A 900 2.98 34.78 1.03
CA PRO A 900 3.64 33.48 1.17
C PRO A 900 4.43 33.10 -0.09
N LEU A 901 5.65 32.63 0.11
CA LEU A 901 6.60 32.27 -0.95
C LEU A 901 6.01 31.23 -1.90
N LYS A 902 5.30 30.24 -1.38
CA LYS A 902 4.66 29.19 -2.18
C LYS A 902 3.56 29.73 -3.10
N LEU A 903 2.77 30.70 -2.63
CA LEU A 903 1.78 31.38 -3.47
C LEU A 903 2.42 32.30 -4.50
N ALA A 904 3.49 33.02 -4.11
CA ALA A 904 4.23 33.87 -5.03
C ALA A 904 4.93 33.07 -6.14
N ASP A 905 5.48 31.89 -5.81
CA ASP A 905 6.06 30.94 -6.77
C ASP A 905 4.99 30.39 -7.73
N HIS A 906 3.85 29.92 -7.20
CA HIS A 906 2.76 29.35 -8.00
C HIS A 906 2.09 30.36 -8.96
N PHE A 907 1.85 31.59 -8.49
CA PHE A 907 1.23 32.65 -9.31
C PHE A 907 2.26 33.52 -10.06
N ASN A 908 3.55 33.18 -10.03
CA ASN A 908 4.66 33.94 -10.61
C ASN A 908 4.64 35.45 -10.25
N ILE A 909 4.50 35.75 -8.97
CA ILE A 909 4.38 37.11 -8.44
C ILE A 909 5.77 37.70 -8.21
N GLN A 910 6.16 38.65 -9.05
CA GLN A 910 7.46 39.31 -8.97
C GLN A 910 7.62 40.19 -7.72
N GLY A 911 8.88 40.35 -7.28
CA GLY A 911 9.27 41.24 -6.20
C GLY A 911 8.85 40.79 -4.80
N VAL A 912 8.57 39.49 -4.60
CA VAL A 912 8.32 38.87 -3.28
C VAL A 912 9.60 38.21 -2.73
N PHE A 913 10.30 37.46 -3.58
CA PHE A 913 11.59 36.82 -3.29
C PHE A 913 12.37 36.60 -4.59
N SER A 914 13.65 36.27 -4.46
CA SER A 914 14.50 35.80 -5.56
C SER A 914 15.04 34.41 -5.25
N VAL A 915 15.03 33.50 -6.22
CA VAL A 915 15.66 32.17 -6.07
C VAL A 915 17.19 32.33 -6.06
N GLY A 916 17.89 31.63 -5.17
CA GLY A 916 19.34 31.78 -5.00
C GLY A 916 19.74 33.00 -4.14
N SER A 917 18.80 33.61 -3.42
CA SER A 917 19.00 34.77 -2.54
C SER A 917 19.70 34.46 -1.21
N ILE A 918 20.25 33.25 -1.05
CA ILE A 918 21.11 32.85 0.06
C ILE A 918 22.26 31.99 -0.51
N PRO A 919 23.53 32.32 -0.20
CA PRO A 919 24.67 31.55 -0.68
C PRO A 919 24.73 30.16 -0.02
N THR A 920 25.23 29.17 -0.76
CA THR A 920 25.37 27.78 -0.29
C THR A 920 26.57 27.56 0.63
N ASN A 921 27.38 28.59 0.90
CA ASN A 921 28.51 28.57 1.83
C ASN A 921 28.53 29.88 2.64
N PRO A 922 29.12 29.89 3.86
CA PRO A 922 29.31 31.10 4.64
C PRO A 922 30.24 32.07 3.90
N THR A 923 29.81 33.33 3.74
CA THR A 923 30.58 34.35 3.01
C THR A 923 31.58 35.11 3.89
N GLY A 924 31.46 35.00 5.22
CA GLY A 924 32.22 35.81 6.18
C GLY A 924 31.83 37.30 6.21
N GLY A 925 30.91 37.74 5.34
CA GLY A 925 30.48 39.13 5.26
C GLY A 925 29.54 39.55 6.39
N SER A 926 29.30 40.85 6.52
CA SER A 926 28.33 41.42 7.47
C SER A 926 26.91 40.89 7.24
N GLY A 927 26.15 40.77 8.33
CA GLY A 927 24.76 40.32 8.25
C GLY A 927 23.85 41.33 7.55
N TYR A 928 22.98 40.87 6.66
CA TYR A 928 21.98 41.70 5.97
C TYR A 928 20.59 41.05 5.98
N LEU A 929 19.55 41.85 5.70
CA LEU A 929 18.16 41.42 5.67
C LEU A 929 17.75 41.01 4.26
N GLN A 930 17.16 39.82 4.09
CA GLN A 930 16.61 39.38 2.80
C GLN A 930 15.53 38.30 2.98
N THR A 931 14.61 38.20 2.02
CA THR A 931 13.69 37.05 1.94
C THR A 931 14.42 35.88 1.26
N SER A 932 15.17 35.09 2.04
CA SER A 932 16.06 34.04 1.54
C SER A 932 15.33 32.78 1.05
N VAL A 933 15.60 32.43 -0.22
CA VAL A 933 15.15 31.20 -0.88
C VAL A 933 16.31 30.54 -1.63
N MET A 934 16.63 29.30 -1.27
CA MET A 934 17.68 28.48 -1.87
C MET A 934 17.11 27.56 -2.96
N HIS A 935 17.86 27.36 -4.04
CA HIS A 935 17.48 26.46 -5.13
C HIS A 935 17.89 25.00 -4.88
N ALA A 936 16.95 24.08 -5.09
CA ALA A 936 17.17 22.64 -5.08
C ALA A 936 16.51 21.97 -6.29
N ASN A 937 17.21 21.00 -6.89
CA ASN A 937 16.62 20.15 -7.91
C ASN A 937 15.86 18.99 -7.25
N PHE A 938 14.70 18.64 -7.81
CA PHE A 938 13.97 17.44 -7.40
C PHE A 938 14.82 16.18 -7.60
N ARG A 939 14.81 15.29 -6.60
CA ARG A 939 15.62 14.05 -6.50
C ARG A 939 17.13 14.27 -6.40
N GLU A 940 17.59 15.49 -6.15
CA GLU A 940 18.98 15.75 -5.81
C GLU A 940 19.30 15.15 -4.43
N TYR A 941 20.44 14.45 -4.31
CA TYR A 941 20.95 13.98 -3.02
C TYR A 941 22.08 14.91 -2.59
N VAL A 942 21.93 15.61 -1.46
CA VAL A 942 22.87 16.66 -1.03
C VAL A 942 23.41 16.42 0.37
N GLU A 943 24.62 16.90 0.60
CA GLU A 943 25.21 17.03 1.93
C GLU A 943 24.94 18.45 2.44
N ILE A 944 24.37 18.57 3.65
CA ILE A 944 24.23 19.85 4.34
C ILE A 944 25.08 19.81 5.62
N VAL A 945 26.02 20.74 5.72
CA VAL A 945 26.91 20.92 6.88
C VAL A 945 26.45 22.14 7.65
N PHE A 946 25.83 21.95 8.81
CA PHE A 946 25.57 23.05 9.73
C PHE A 946 26.84 23.34 10.54
N GLN A 947 27.36 24.57 10.43
CA GLN A 947 28.57 25.02 11.11
C GLN A 947 28.20 26.07 12.17
N ASN A 948 28.45 25.73 13.43
CA ASN A 948 28.18 26.61 14.56
C ASN A 948 29.46 27.24 15.09
N TRP A 949 29.59 28.56 14.91
CA TRP A 949 30.69 29.37 15.44
C TRP A 949 30.40 29.94 16.83
N GLU A 950 29.14 29.88 17.28
CA GLU A 950 28.69 30.47 18.53
C GLU A 950 28.96 29.54 19.73
N ASP A 951 28.81 30.09 20.94
CA ASP A 951 28.98 29.41 22.22
C ASP A 951 27.70 28.68 22.71
N THR A 952 26.62 28.75 21.93
CA THR A 952 25.31 28.15 22.25
C THR A 952 24.94 27.01 21.29
N VAL A 953 24.29 25.96 21.83
CA VAL A 953 23.76 24.84 21.03
C VAL A 953 22.68 25.37 20.08
N GLN A 954 22.82 25.08 18.79
CA GLN A 954 21.75 25.28 17.81
C GLN A 954 20.93 23.99 17.67
N SER A 955 19.68 24.12 17.22
CA SER A 955 18.85 22.98 16.79
C SER A 955 18.20 23.34 15.46
N TRP A 956 18.47 22.56 14.41
CA TRP A 956 18.07 22.80 13.04
C TRP A 956 17.02 21.78 12.60
N HIS A 957 15.98 22.28 11.94
CA HIS A 957 14.87 21.50 11.40
C HIS A 957 14.67 21.80 9.92
N ILE A 958 14.25 20.78 9.17
CA ILE A 958 13.89 20.88 7.75
C ILE A 958 12.48 20.34 7.60
N ASP A 959 11.53 21.22 7.28
CA ASP A 959 10.15 20.80 7.04
C ASP A 959 10.06 19.93 5.77
N GLY A 960 9.09 19.01 5.74
CA GLY A 960 8.80 18.14 4.58
C GLY A 960 9.79 17.00 4.30
N HIS A 961 10.86 16.86 5.07
CA HIS A 961 11.92 15.88 4.79
C HIS A 961 12.41 15.14 6.05
N SER A 962 13.04 13.99 5.85
CA SER A 962 13.90 13.34 6.83
C SER A 962 15.30 13.18 6.27
N PHE A 963 16.32 13.34 7.11
CA PHE A 963 17.73 13.30 6.73
C PHE A 963 18.56 12.42 7.66
N PHE A 964 19.67 11.90 7.14
CA PHE A 964 20.61 11.04 7.85
C PHE A 964 21.70 11.89 8.51
N VAL A 965 21.90 11.77 9.83
CA VAL A 965 22.94 12.54 10.54
C VAL A 965 24.29 11.83 10.40
N MET A 966 25.09 12.23 9.42
CA MET A 966 26.31 11.52 9.03
C MET A 966 27.45 11.68 10.04
N GLY A 967 27.62 12.87 10.61
CA GLY A 967 28.69 13.14 11.56
C GLY A 967 28.53 14.46 12.31
N MET A 968 29.20 14.57 13.45
CA MET A 968 29.22 15.78 14.27
C MET A 968 30.51 15.84 15.08
N GLU A 969 31.13 17.01 15.20
CA GLU A 969 32.40 17.20 15.93
C GLU A 969 32.71 18.67 16.20
N GLY A 970 33.58 18.93 17.19
CA GLY A 970 34.10 20.26 17.46
C GLY A 970 35.00 20.80 16.33
N GLY A 971 35.14 22.13 16.29
CA GLY A 971 35.95 22.85 15.32
C GLY A 971 35.22 23.17 14.01
N GLN A 972 36.00 23.42 12.97
CA GLN A 972 35.53 23.69 11.62
C GLN A 972 35.38 22.38 10.83
N TRP A 973 34.29 22.24 10.07
CA TRP A 973 34.17 21.15 9.11
C TRP A 973 35.14 21.33 7.94
N THR A 974 35.74 20.22 7.51
CA THR A 974 36.57 20.15 6.30
C THR A 974 36.19 18.92 5.48
N PRO A 975 36.52 18.86 4.17
CA PRO A 975 36.29 17.66 3.37
C PRO A 975 36.87 16.36 3.95
N ALA A 976 37.96 16.46 4.73
CA ALA A 976 38.59 15.33 5.44
C ALA A 976 37.73 14.80 6.61
N SER A 977 36.81 15.59 7.16
CA SER A 977 35.89 15.19 8.23
C SER A 977 34.97 14.03 7.82
N ARG A 978 34.77 13.80 6.52
CA ARG A 978 34.00 12.65 6.00
C ARG A 978 34.57 11.29 6.38
N ALA A 979 35.86 11.21 6.71
CA ALA A 979 36.48 9.99 7.23
C ALA A 979 35.87 9.51 8.57
N ARG A 980 35.16 10.39 9.30
CA ARG A 980 34.49 10.08 10.58
C ARG A 980 32.96 9.96 10.44
N TYR A 981 32.43 9.91 9.23
CA TYR A 981 30.99 9.77 9.01
C TYR A 981 30.49 8.34 9.24
N ASN A 982 29.27 8.23 9.75
CA ASN A 982 28.55 6.97 9.83
C ASN A 982 27.72 6.72 8.56
N PHE A 983 28.31 5.98 7.61
CA PHE A 983 27.62 5.54 6.39
C PHE A 983 26.80 4.24 6.55
N ARG A 984 26.77 3.64 7.75
CA ARG A 984 26.19 2.31 7.98
C ARG A 984 24.79 2.39 8.60
N ASP A 985 24.69 2.95 9.79
CA ASP A 985 23.55 2.79 10.70
C ASP A 985 23.20 4.09 11.45
N THR A 986 23.29 5.26 10.81
CA THR A 986 22.78 6.50 11.39
C THR A 986 21.26 6.61 11.21
N VAL A 987 20.56 7.18 12.18
CA VAL A 987 19.09 7.34 12.13
C VAL A 987 18.68 8.45 11.16
N ALA A 988 17.53 8.28 10.50
CA ALA A 988 16.83 9.39 9.85
C ALA A 988 16.10 10.25 10.90
N ARG A 989 16.15 11.57 10.71
CA ARG A 989 15.61 12.59 11.64
C ARG A 989 15.01 13.76 10.86
N SER A 990 14.15 14.55 11.49
CA SER A 990 13.74 15.87 11.00
C SER A 990 14.48 17.02 11.71
N THR A 991 15.04 16.77 12.91
CA THR A 991 15.74 17.77 13.71
C THR A 991 17.11 17.31 14.20
N THR A 992 18.16 18.11 13.98
CA THR A 992 19.50 17.85 14.53
C THR A 992 20.07 19.05 15.29
N GLN A 993 20.73 18.76 16.40
CA GLN A 993 21.49 19.74 17.15
C GLN A 993 22.86 20.02 16.51
N VAL A 994 23.42 21.18 16.80
CA VAL A 994 24.81 21.54 16.48
C VAL A 994 25.42 22.17 17.73
N TYR A 995 26.44 21.53 18.30
CA TYR A 995 27.06 21.96 19.54
C TYR A 995 27.85 23.28 19.40
N PRO A 996 28.20 23.96 20.51
CA PRO A 996 29.04 25.15 20.47
C PRO A 996 30.38 24.91 19.77
N ARG A 997 30.81 25.85 18.93
CA ARG A 997 32.09 25.78 18.18
C ARG A 997 32.31 24.43 17.49
N ALA A 998 31.28 23.93 16.82
CA ALA A 998 31.21 22.58 16.27
C ALA A 998 30.43 22.56 14.95
N TRP A 999 30.47 21.44 14.25
CA TRP A 999 29.69 21.19 13.05
C TRP A 999 28.84 19.93 13.18
N THR A 1000 27.81 19.82 12.34
CA THR A 1000 27.03 18.59 12.13
C THR A 1000 26.63 18.48 10.67
N ALA A 1001 26.98 17.36 10.05
CA ALA A 1001 26.74 17.08 8.65
C ALA A 1001 25.59 16.08 8.49
N ILE A 1002 24.69 16.36 7.57
CA ILE A 1002 23.55 15.52 7.22
C ILE A 1002 23.57 15.19 5.73
N TYR A 1003 23.07 14.02 5.36
CA TYR A 1003 22.72 13.68 3.97
C TYR A 1003 21.19 13.66 3.82
N ILE A 1004 20.69 14.26 2.76
CA ILE A 1004 19.26 14.43 2.51
C ILE A 1004 18.93 14.21 1.03
N ALA A 1005 17.88 13.43 0.77
CA ALA A 1005 17.27 13.32 -0.54
C ALA A 1005 16.20 14.41 -0.69
N LEU A 1006 16.25 15.18 -1.77
CA LEU A 1006 15.29 16.24 -2.06
C LEU A 1006 14.16 15.69 -2.93
N ASP A 1007 13.50 14.65 -2.44
CA ASP A 1007 12.47 13.85 -3.13
C ASP A 1007 11.04 14.34 -2.89
N ASN A 1008 10.89 15.57 -2.37
CA ASN A 1008 9.61 16.19 -2.08
C ASN A 1008 9.53 17.59 -2.72
N VAL A 1009 8.85 17.72 -3.85
CA VAL A 1009 8.72 19.01 -4.56
C VAL A 1009 7.89 19.98 -3.74
N GLY A 1010 8.34 21.23 -3.66
CA GLY A 1010 7.65 22.26 -2.91
C GLY A 1010 8.55 23.37 -2.36
N MET A 1011 7.97 24.16 -1.46
CA MET A 1011 8.64 25.25 -0.75
C MET A 1011 8.74 24.85 0.73
N TRP A 1012 9.95 24.54 1.22
CA TRP A 1012 10.15 23.92 2.53
C TRP A 1012 11.00 24.80 3.42
N ASN A 1013 10.61 25.00 4.69
CA ASN A 1013 11.38 25.86 5.59
C ASN A 1013 12.56 25.10 6.21
N VAL A 1014 13.72 25.74 6.23
CA VAL A 1014 14.91 25.31 6.96
C VAL A 1014 15.14 26.32 8.06
N ARG A 1015 14.96 25.93 9.32
CA ARG A 1015 14.88 26.86 10.46
C ARG A 1015 15.57 26.37 11.72
N SER A 1016 15.92 27.33 12.56
CA SER A 1016 16.17 27.09 13.97
C SER A 1016 14.89 26.64 14.69
N GLN A 1017 15.01 25.67 15.59
CA GLN A 1017 13.97 25.31 16.56
C GLN A 1017 14.01 26.20 17.82
N ASN A 1018 15.05 27.02 17.97
CA ASN A 1018 15.02 28.13 18.93
C ASN A 1018 14.10 29.23 18.37
N TRP A 1019 12.96 29.45 19.03
CA TRP A 1019 11.86 30.25 18.48
C TRP A 1019 12.17 31.75 18.46
N GLU A 1020 13.02 32.23 19.37
CA GLU A 1020 13.57 33.59 19.31
C GLU A 1020 14.43 33.79 18.07
N ARG A 1021 15.36 32.84 17.82
CA ARG A 1021 16.27 32.93 16.68
C ARG A 1021 15.53 32.81 15.35
N GLN A 1022 14.55 31.91 15.25
CA GLN A 1022 13.66 31.78 14.10
C GLN A 1022 12.90 33.10 13.82
N TYR A 1023 12.27 33.68 14.84
CA TYR A 1023 11.52 34.94 14.72
C TYR A 1023 12.40 36.12 14.29
N LEU A 1024 13.65 36.14 14.76
CA LEU A 1024 14.63 37.18 14.45
C LEU A 1024 15.49 36.89 13.20
N GLY A 1025 15.17 35.84 12.44
CA GLY A 1025 15.65 35.64 11.06
C GLY A 1025 16.51 34.40 10.78
N GLN A 1026 16.73 33.50 11.76
CA GLN A 1026 17.52 32.27 11.58
C GLN A 1026 16.70 31.17 10.86
N GLN A 1027 16.36 31.43 9.60
CA GLN A 1027 15.65 30.52 8.72
C GLN A 1027 15.90 30.89 7.25
N PHE A 1028 15.49 30.02 6.33
CA PHE A 1028 15.31 30.31 4.90
C PHE A 1028 14.34 29.27 4.33
N TYR A 1029 14.00 29.36 3.05
CA TYR A 1029 13.21 28.33 2.37
C TYR A 1029 14.01 27.62 1.27
N LEU A 1030 13.87 26.31 1.19
CA LEU A 1030 14.38 25.49 0.11
C LEU A 1030 13.27 25.30 -0.92
N ARG A 1031 13.49 25.80 -2.14
CA ARG A 1031 12.60 25.57 -3.28
C ARG A 1031 13.08 24.33 -4.02
N VAL A 1032 12.47 23.18 -3.72
CA VAL A 1032 12.70 21.91 -4.42
C VAL A 1032 11.83 21.92 -5.67
N TYR A 1033 12.45 21.93 -6.85
CA TYR A 1033 11.76 22.19 -8.11
C TYR A 1033 11.84 21.02 -9.09
N SER A 1034 10.71 20.73 -9.75
CA SER A 1034 10.62 19.84 -10.91
C SER A 1034 10.11 20.63 -12.12
N PRO A 1035 10.77 20.58 -13.29
CA PRO A 1035 10.32 21.25 -14.50
C PRO A 1035 9.08 20.61 -15.13
N ALA A 1036 8.69 19.40 -14.71
CA ALA A 1036 7.58 18.65 -15.29
C ALA A 1036 6.20 19.19 -14.89
N HIS A 1037 6.10 19.99 -13.81
CA HIS A 1037 4.84 20.53 -13.27
C HIS A 1037 3.71 19.49 -13.10
N SER A 1038 4.06 18.23 -12.83
CA SER A 1038 3.13 17.10 -12.78
C SER A 1038 2.50 16.94 -11.39
N TRP A 1039 1.23 16.53 -11.35
CA TRP A 1039 0.54 16.12 -10.12
C TRP A 1039 1.19 14.89 -9.44
N ARG A 1040 2.04 14.14 -10.16
CA ARG A 1040 2.88 13.08 -9.61
C ARG A 1040 3.95 13.61 -8.65
N ASP A 1041 4.46 14.82 -8.91
CA ASP A 1041 5.59 15.42 -8.21
C ASP A 1041 5.12 16.34 -7.07
N GLU A 1042 4.12 17.19 -7.31
CA GLU A 1042 3.45 18.01 -6.30
C GLU A 1042 1.95 18.13 -6.57
N TYR A 1043 1.12 18.07 -5.53
CA TYR A 1043 -0.32 18.27 -5.65
C TYR A 1043 -0.68 19.69 -6.10
N PRO A 1044 -1.79 19.85 -6.85
CA PRO A 1044 -2.29 21.17 -7.23
C PRO A 1044 -2.64 22.01 -5.99
N ILE A 1045 -2.66 23.33 -6.16
CA ILE A 1045 -3.07 24.26 -5.09
C ILE A 1045 -4.47 23.87 -4.56
N PRO A 1046 -4.65 23.69 -3.23
CA PRO A 1046 -5.93 23.28 -2.66
C PRO A 1046 -7.07 24.24 -3.02
N ARG A 1047 -8.26 23.71 -3.29
CA ARG A 1047 -9.47 24.54 -3.56
C ARG A 1047 -9.80 25.50 -2.42
N ASN A 1048 -9.45 25.15 -1.18
CA ASN A 1048 -9.64 25.97 0.03
C ASN A 1048 -8.42 26.86 0.38
N ALA A 1049 -7.40 26.95 -0.48
CA ALA A 1049 -6.20 27.74 -0.22
C ALA A 1049 -6.53 29.23 0.01
N LEU A 1050 -6.12 29.76 1.16
CA LEU A 1050 -6.29 31.16 1.50
C LEU A 1050 -5.32 32.03 0.68
N LEU A 1051 -5.82 33.13 0.11
CA LEU A 1051 -5.05 34.07 -0.71
C LEU A 1051 -4.91 35.43 -0.01
N CYS A 1052 -3.67 35.88 0.15
CA CYS A 1052 -3.30 37.08 0.90
C CYS A 1052 -2.08 37.77 0.27
N GLY A 1053 -1.69 38.94 0.81
CA GLY A 1053 -0.65 39.77 0.19
C GLY A 1053 -1.01 40.11 -1.26
N ARG A 1054 -0.03 40.00 -2.14
CA ARG A 1054 -0.15 40.23 -3.60
C ARG A 1054 -0.87 39.11 -4.35
N ALA A 1055 -1.14 37.98 -3.69
CA ALA A 1055 -1.98 36.91 -4.26
C ALA A 1055 -3.48 37.16 -4.07
N ARG A 1056 -3.88 38.17 -3.27
CA ARG A 1056 -5.28 38.55 -3.08
C ARG A 1056 -5.94 38.91 -4.42
N GLY A 1057 -7.10 38.33 -4.70
CA GLY A 1057 -7.84 38.55 -5.95
C GLY A 1057 -7.37 37.69 -7.13
N ARG A 1058 -6.34 36.85 -6.97
CA ARG A 1058 -6.10 35.74 -7.90
C ARG A 1058 -7.19 34.67 -7.72
N HIS A 1059 -7.36 33.83 -8.73
CA HIS A 1059 -8.27 32.68 -8.70
C HIS A 1059 -7.47 31.39 -8.81
N THR A 1060 -7.75 30.43 -7.93
CA THR A 1060 -7.45 29.03 -8.18
C THR A 1060 -8.40 28.53 -9.28
N ARG A 1061 -7.88 27.78 -10.26
CA ARG A 1061 -8.77 27.20 -11.29
C ARG A 1061 -9.69 26.17 -10.62
N PRO A 1062 -10.99 26.12 -10.96
CA PRO A 1062 -11.77 24.92 -10.76
C PRO A 1062 -11.11 23.80 -11.58
N LEU A 1063 -10.70 22.74 -10.89
CA LEU A 1063 -10.57 21.40 -11.48
C LEU A 1063 -11.93 20.74 -11.44
#